data_AF-A0A8T4W7D9-F1
#
_entry.id   AF-A0A8T4W7D9-F1
#
_cell.length_a   1.000
_cell.length_b   1.000
_cell.length_c   1.000
_cell.angle_alpha   90.00
_cell.angle_beta   90.00
_cell.angle_gamma   90.00
#
_symmetry.space_group_name_H-M   'P 1'
#
loop_
_entity.id
_entity.type
_entity.pdbx_description
1 polymer ?
#
loop_
_entity_poly.entity_id
_entity_poly.type
_entity_poly.pdbx_seq_one_letter_code
_entity_poly.pdbx_strand_id
1 'polypeptide(L)'
;MSMFHRRSVTLALLVLLFASSMATTMSHPHGWDNSAFDDEPVDFASAADSPVNLSIPYVDTHYGYADGIIDPTEYSRNYTDSATGMTVFFEHDSSILYVGLSASTSGWLALGWKNQTGKFSTDGLNGSDLVYGTATGTPLSSYQRVTPNDVVTVDYKLYTRNGTLLEEGSAPGDDSETPIGDLRPEVAEKNALLNPYIDQIIGMRIGEQRHFIIPAEKAYNDPRHPMYGKDLEYVITLRRINYIFDSPANQSSIEYSDEYGISTFQHLPDTNQSRILSANASLVGGTTQVEYFVRMNSTDPYDIPLYNTTDARFPFVLLRGPNDDFSSLPVQHTEWTKPLNMQIISNTVPVLEIINPEPNAILGLVTTLKVNASDDGLVRRCYYRVDDGEWIEFYRNFKSDFWESKTDLSDYDNGTHTIWFNATDASNVSSIASVDVIFYWPQIPLLGMRLRVSRTVSTLEHHQTKVEDTFSVRNNGSAPINSIEVFLPTRWEPYFLSISATDANDREIEIVRVSNEADLMHWRLHFFEPVSVEEIYNFTSVMYFHSLHTFLEEEGNIFELSFLRYPVVPYVLRRASLTTNLRSGDSLASDRVDDTTENLEPMTCEMFTLNMSSYTPYLTADRSTNVKLNSWGWLVYTEEISIHNIGTANEDKLAFEIPAYASGIRIHDKVGILADSQKTAEHEFNESVELTINLQSDRFGEGKFKPGWDYTFKIDYFVKLDAYTSSSPGGSLLELPMGTLSHILVEKHTVDLVLSTSISVVDTSGNYRLLYGAFDTTLRYTVFNTTQYNPPEVRLVYNLAIGIVARPLIFAFIIGLVATAYVSYRKIRPKGPVPVVGKSTEKVRRQVGAPPELLREFADMYSRKTALEMDLEKLQASRRRGKVSKKEYMIREKDIKSKLEDIDSELPSVKDELISHGSKYRDMIAQLEMENEKVEGAKAGLRQLLRRKKKQRISRAAFEKSRQDYLKTIKEATSAIDRILLSIEEAAGEM
;
A
#
# COMPACT_ATOMS: atom_id res chain seq x y z
N MET A 1 3.85 57.72 46.18
CA MET A 1 2.66 57.52 47.04
C MET A 1 2.63 56.03 47.35
N SER A 2 2.76 55.53 48.58
CA SER A 2 2.03 55.86 49.84
C SER A 2 0.55 55.46 49.76
N MET A 3 -0.03 54.72 50.70
CA MET A 3 0.37 54.39 52.09
C MET A 3 0.73 52.90 52.24
N PHE A 4 1.73 52.47 53.04
CA PHE A 4 1.91 52.56 54.50
C PHE A 4 0.81 51.84 55.33
N HIS A 5 1.00 50.95 56.33
CA HIS A 5 2.12 50.33 57.08
C HIS A 5 1.81 50.44 58.58
N ARG A 6 1.73 49.32 59.33
CA ARG A 6 2.26 49.21 60.72
C ARG A 6 2.18 47.81 61.34
N ARG A 7 3.23 47.46 62.08
CA ARG A 7 3.27 46.48 63.19
C ARG A 7 3.23 47.23 64.52
N SER A 8 2.88 46.54 65.63
CA SER A 8 3.49 46.63 66.99
C SER A 8 2.63 45.80 67.99
N VAL A 9 3.14 44.88 68.83
CA VAL A 9 4.12 45.02 69.95
C VAL A 9 3.44 45.76 71.13
N THR A 10 3.34 45.26 72.39
CA THR A 10 4.15 44.28 73.18
C THR A 10 3.33 43.64 74.31
N LEU A 11 3.74 42.46 74.84
CA LEU A 11 4.22 42.30 76.24
C LEU A 11 4.90 40.93 76.45
N ALA A 12 5.82 40.81 77.41
CA ALA A 12 6.47 39.55 77.78
C ALA A 12 7.05 39.57 79.21
N LEU A 13 6.87 38.48 79.98
CA LEU A 13 7.88 37.89 80.90
C LEU A 13 7.34 36.62 81.60
N LEU A 14 7.98 35.46 81.41
CA LEU A 14 8.67 34.67 82.47
C LEU A 14 9.34 33.39 81.91
N VAL A 15 10.68 33.33 81.97
CA VAL A 15 11.54 32.28 82.60
C VAL A 15 10.88 30.89 82.84
N LEU A 16 11.38 29.70 82.42
CA LEU A 16 12.68 29.12 81.97
C LEU A 16 12.47 28.26 80.67
N LEU A 17 13.37 28.04 79.68
CA LEU A 17 14.81 27.63 79.63
C LEU A 17 15.08 26.17 80.10
N PHE A 18 15.83 25.27 79.45
CA PHE A 18 16.42 25.11 78.09
C PHE A 18 17.06 23.67 78.03
N ALA A 19 17.63 23.05 76.99
CA ALA A 19 17.95 23.32 75.57
C ALA A 19 18.31 21.98 74.83
N SER A 20 18.54 22.02 73.49
CA SER A 20 19.62 21.30 72.71
C SER A 20 19.82 19.75 72.80
N SER A 21 20.34 19.02 71.81
CA SER A 21 20.87 19.30 70.44
C SER A 21 21.02 18.02 69.59
N MET A 22 21.45 18.16 68.33
CA MET A 22 21.65 17.06 67.34
C MET A 22 22.90 16.18 67.54
N ALA A 23 22.89 15.08 66.78
CA ALA A 23 24.01 14.46 66.04
C ALA A 23 24.92 13.43 66.71
N THR A 24 25.30 12.40 65.93
CA THR A 24 26.68 11.88 65.83
C THR A 24 26.83 10.97 64.59
N THR A 25 28.07 10.75 64.14
CA THR A 25 28.44 9.89 63.00
C THR A 25 29.63 8.99 63.37
N MET A 26 29.62 7.75 62.86
CA MET A 26 30.77 6.84 62.61
C MET A 26 31.96 6.82 63.59
N SER A 27 32.24 5.65 64.19
CA SER A 27 33.59 5.01 64.16
C SER A 27 33.67 3.66 64.93
N HIS A 28 34.79 2.96 64.73
CA HIS A 28 35.31 1.75 65.37
C HIS A 28 36.79 2.05 65.78
N PRO A 29 37.57 1.17 66.47
CA PRO A 29 37.26 -0.06 67.23
C PRO A 29 37.97 -0.15 68.62
N HIS A 30 37.82 -1.31 69.29
CA HIS A 30 38.78 -1.99 70.20
C HIS A 30 39.29 -1.35 71.53
N GLY A 31 39.22 -2.16 72.61
CA GLY A 31 40.03 -2.00 73.84
C GLY A 31 39.61 -2.97 74.96
N TRP A 32 40.56 -3.70 75.56
CA TRP A 32 40.35 -4.53 76.76
C TRP A 32 40.86 -3.80 78.02
N ASP A 33 40.21 -3.96 79.17
CA ASP A 33 40.83 -4.54 80.40
C ASP A 33 39.74 -4.97 81.42
N ASN A 34 40.17 -5.45 82.60
CA ASN A 34 39.42 -6.35 83.49
C ASN A 34 38.92 -5.75 84.82
N SER A 35 38.11 -6.57 85.52
CA SER A 35 37.76 -6.52 86.96
C SER A 35 36.68 -5.49 87.39
N ALA A 36 35.92 -5.73 88.46
CA ALA A 36 36.05 -6.76 89.51
C ALA A 36 34.72 -7.46 89.88
N PHE A 37 34.84 -8.51 90.71
CA PHE A 37 33.71 -9.20 91.36
C PHE A 37 33.05 -8.32 92.43
N ASP A 38 31.75 -8.53 92.64
CA ASP A 38 31.15 -8.62 93.98
C ASP A 38 29.99 -9.64 93.90
N ASP A 39 29.94 -10.59 94.85
CA ASP A 39 28.84 -11.54 95.05
C ASP A 39 27.84 -10.98 96.07
N GLU A 40 26.54 -11.32 95.93
CA GLU A 40 25.48 -11.51 96.95
C GLU A 40 24.11 -11.60 96.22
N PRO A 41 23.04 -12.19 96.80
CA PRO A 41 22.49 -13.39 96.16
C PRO A 41 21.08 -13.29 95.55
N VAL A 42 20.69 -14.41 94.93
CA VAL A 42 19.45 -14.69 94.20
C VAL A 42 18.16 -14.34 94.95
N ASP A 43 17.21 -13.73 94.23
CA ASP A 43 15.79 -13.71 94.58
C ASP A 43 14.96 -14.33 93.43
N PHE A 44 14.13 -15.33 93.73
CA PHE A 44 13.44 -16.18 92.74
C PHE A 44 11.95 -15.80 92.60
N ALA A 45 11.59 -14.93 91.63
CA ALA A 45 10.19 -14.78 91.20
C ALA A 45 10.00 -14.23 89.77
N SER A 46 9.67 -15.13 88.83
CA SER A 46 8.84 -14.90 87.63
C SER A 46 8.92 -13.57 86.85
N ALA A 47 9.59 -13.59 85.69
CA ALA A 47 9.29 -12.68 84.57
C ALA A 47 9.49 -13.38 83.20
N ALA A 48 8.45 -13.34 82.35
CA ALA A 48 8.47 -13.68 80.92
C ALA A 48 9.00 -15.08 80.49
N ASP A 49 8.21 -16.12 80.78
CA ASP A 49 8.28 -17.43 80.10
C ASP A 49 7.39 -17.46 78.83
N SER A 50 7.35 -16.34 78.10
CA SER A 50 6.51 -16.19 76.91
C SER A 50 7.20 -16.78 75.67
N PRO A 51 6.53 -17.67 74.90
CA PRO A 51 7.08 -18.16 73.63
C PRO A 51 7.18 -17.05 72.60
N VAL A 52 8.20 -17.10 71.75
CA VAL A 52 8.40 -16.11 70.68
C VAL A 52 7.45 -16.46 69.54
N ASN A 53 6.56 -15.54 69.18
CA ASN A 53 5.66 -15.73 68.04
C ASN A 53 6.36 -15.31 66.74
N LEU A 54 6.51 -16.25 65.82
CA LEU A 54 7.07 -16.05 64.49
C LEU A 54 6.05 -16.47 63.43
N SER A 55 6.32 -16.16 62.17
CA SER A 55 5.56 -16.71 61.05
C SER A 55 6.47 -17.09 59.89
N ILE A 56 6.17 -18.20 59.25
CA ILE A 56 6.86 -18.72 58.07
C ILE A 56 6.10 -18.14 56.87
N PRO A 57 6.76 -17.35 55.99
CA PRO A 57 6.11 -16.78 54.82
C PRO A 57 5.87 -17.83 53.74
N TYR A 58 4.81 -17.62 52.97
CA TYR A 58 4.59 -18.32 51.71
C TYR A 58 5.46 -17.73 50.60
N VAL A 59 5.89 -18.56 49.66
CA VAL A 59 6.51 -18.16 48.38
C VAL A 59 5.93 -18.99 47.24
N ASP A 60 5.69 -18.38 46.08
CA ASP A 60 5.17 -19.07 44.88
C ASP A 60 6.13 -20.16 44.36
N THR A 61 7.43 -20.01 44.62
CA THR A 61 8.51 -20.94 44.27
C THR A 61 9.73 -20.55 45.10
N HIS A 62 10.46 -21.53 45.64
CA HIS A 62 11.80 -21.30 46.18
C HIS A 62 12.85 -21.38 45.06
N TYR A 63 13.78 -20.43 45.04
CA TYR A 63 14.74 -20.28 43.94
C TYR A 63 16.18 -20.65 44.32
N GLY A 64 16.44 -21.05 45.56
CA GLY A 64 17.70 -21.59 46.02
C GLY A 64 17.84 -23.10 45.83
N TYR A 65 18.91 -23.65 46.42
CA TYR A 65 19.16 -25.09 46.50
C TYR A 65 19.72 -25.39 47.89
N ALA A 66 19.30 -26.48 48.53
CA ALA A 66 20.00 -26.99 49.72
C ALA A 66 21.39 -27.51 49.35
N ASP A 67 22.34 -26.59 49.16
CA ASP A 67 23.74 -26.82 48.75
C ASP A 67 24.74 -26.61 49.90
N GLY A 68 24.22 -26.17 51.06
CA GLY A 68 24.91 -26.07 52.33
C GLY A 68 25.43 -24.66 52.64
N ILE A 69 25.23 -23.70 51.74
CA ILE A 69 25.77 -22.34 51.86
C ILE A 69 24.64 -21.31 51.70
N ILE A 70 24.00 -21.00 52.82
CA ILE A 70 22.83 -20.11 52.89
C ILE A 70 23.18 -18.71 52.37
N ASP A 71 22.47 -18.26 51.33
CA ASP A 71 22.70 -16.95 50.70
C ASP A 71 21.83 -15.82 51.29
N PRO A 72 22.31 -14.55 51.28
CA PRO A 72 21.61 -13.42 51.90
C PRO A 72 20.23 -13.08 51.29
N THR A 73 19.92 -13.62 50.11
CA THR A 73 18.70 -13.36 49.33
C THR A 73 17.91 -14.64 49.02
N GLU A 74 18.32 -15.78 49.56
CA GLU A 74 17.77 -17.11 49.23
C GLU A 74 16.49 -17.45 50.00
N TYR A 75 16.31 -16.86 51.18
CA TYR A 75 15.16 -17.06 52.05
C TYR A 75 14.53 -15.71 52.40
N SER A 76 13.23 -15.57 52.13
CA SER A 76 12.43 -14.36 52.38
C SER A 76 12.31 -13.96 53.86
N ARG A 77 12.60 -14.87 54.81
CA ARG A 77 12.68 -14.56 56.24
C ARG A 77 13.81 -15.29 56.95
N ASN A 78 14.43 -14.59 57.91
CA ASN A 78 15.30 -15.17 58.94
C ASN A 78 14.93 -14.71 60.36
N TYR A 79 15.49 -15.40 61.36
CA TYR A 79 15.42 -15.08 62.78
C TYR A 79 16.66 -15.60 63.51
N THR A 80 17.36 -14.73 64.26
CA THR A 80 18.44 -15.15 65.17
C THR A 80 17.89 -15.32 66.59
N ASP A 81 18.01 -16.53 67.14
CA ASP A 81 17.70 -16.78 68.55
C ASP A 81 18.80 -16.26 69.48
N SER A 82 18.41 -15.66 70.60
CA SER A 82 19.31 -15.01 71.55
C SER A 82 19.89 -15.92 72.64
N ALA A 83 19.47 -17.18 72.73
CA ALA A 83 19.94 -18.15 73.73
C ALA A 83 21.00 -19.11 73.15
N THR A 84 20.87 -19.49 71.89
CA THR A 84 21.78 -20.38 71.13
C THR A 84 22.70 -19.62 70.18
N GLY A 85 22.36 -18.37 69.82
CA GLY A 85 23.03 -17.63 68.76
C GLY A 85 22.82 -18.21 67.36
N MET A 86 21.92 -19.18 67.19
CA MET A 86 21.60 -19.76 65.88
C MET A 86 20.64 -18.85 65.11
N THR A 87 20.98 -18.57 63.85
CA THR A 87 20.07 -17.96 62.89
C THR A 87 19.40 -19.07 62.09
N VAL A 88 18.08 -19.00 61.99
CA VAL A 88 17.27 -19.87 61.14
C VAL A 88 16.60 -19.06 60.03
N PHE A 89 16.52 -19.65 58.85
CA PHE A 89 16.02 -19.09 57.60
C PHE A 89 14.86 -19.98 57.12
N PHE A 90 13.76 -19.37 56.67
CA PHE A 90 12.47 -20.06 56.54
C PHE A 90 11.54 -19.46 55.49
N GLU A 91 10.98 -20.32 54.64
CA GLU A 91 9.83 -20.05 53.77
C GLU A 91 9.15 -21.36 53.31
N HIS A 92 7.97 -21.31 52.68
CA HIS A 92 7.31 -22.52 52.16
C HIS A 92 6.50 -22.29 50.87
N ASP A 93 6.42 -23.31 50.02
CA ASP A 93 5.50 -23.38 48.86
C ASP A 93 4.17 -24.08 49.21
N SER A 94 3.93 -24.30 50.51
CA SER A 94 2.80 -25.07 51.08
C SER A 94 2.83 -26.60 50.85
N SER A 95 3.83 -27.12 50.15
CA SER A 95 4.15 -28.56 50.04
C SER A 95 5.48 -28.91 50.73
N ILE A 96 6.44 -27.98 50.66
CA ILE A 96 7.82 -28.04 51.15
C ILE A 96 8.05 -26.83 52.05
N LEU A 97 8.64 -27.08 53.22
CA LEU A 97 9.22 -26.07 54.10
C LEU A 97 10.73 -26.01 53.79
N TYR A 98 11.19 -24.86 53.36
CA TYR A 98 12.59 -24.58 53.07
C TYR A 98 13.25 -24.04 54.34
N VAL A 99 14.34 -24.67 54.77
CA VAL A 99 15.00 -24.41 56.05
C VAL A 99 16.51 -24.22 55.85
N GLY A 100 17.03 -23.08 56.29
CA GLY A 100 18.47 -22.89 56.53
C GLY A 100 18.76 -22.71 58.02
N LEU A 101 19.77 -23.39 58.55
CA LEU A 101 20.29 -23.24 59.92
C LEU A 101 21.74 -22.78 59.87
N SER A 102 22.09 -21.75 60.64
CA SER A 102 23.46 -21.20 60.68
C SER A 102 23.84 -20.80 62.10
N ALA A 103 24.92 -21.39 62.65
CA ALA A 103 25.42 -21.04 63.98
C ALA A 103 26.95 -21.14 64.09
N SER A 104 27.52 -20.31 64.97
CA SER A 104 28.96 -20.32 65.25
C SER A 104 29.33 -21.50 66.18
N THR A 105 29.52 -22.66 65.55
CA THR A 105 29.96 -23.94 66.11
C THR A 105 30.64 -24.74 65.00
N SER A 106 31.34 -25.81 65.35
CA SER A 106 31.81 -26.87 64.44
C SER A 106 31.04 -28.18 64.63
N GLY A 107 29.92 -28.14 65.37
CA GLY A 107 29.05 -29.28 65.64
C GLY A 107 27.73 -29.24 64.88
N TRP A 108 26.90 -30.25 65.15
CA TRP A 108 25.60 -30.42 64.50
C TRP A 108 24.61 -29.30 64.83
N LEU A 109 23.68 -29.01 63.91
CA LEU A 109 22.54 -28.10 64.09
C LEU A 109 21.23 -28.88 63.96
N ALA A 110 20.19 -28.47 64.70
CA ALA A 110 18.90 -29.15 64.75
C ALA A 110 17.70 -28.22 64.77
N LEU A 111 16.61 -28.68 64.15
CA LEU A 111 15.27 -28.12 64.19
C LEU A 111 14.28 -29.22 64.59
N GLY A 112 13.45 -28.99 65.61
CA GLY A 112 12.36 -29.89 65.98
C GLY A 112 11.05 -29.15 66.21
N TRP A 113 9.91 -29.84 66.02
CA TRP A 113 8.58 -29.24 66.17
C TRP A 113 7.53 -30.21 66.72
N LYS A 114 6.44 -29.66 67.26
CA LYS A 114 5.28 -30.41 67.77
C LYS A 114 4.01 -30.05 67.03
N ASN A 115 3.00 -30.89 67.21
CA ASN A 115 1.62 -30.54 66.90
C ASN A 115 1.18 -29.35 67.77
N GLN A 116 0.20 -28.59 67.30
CA GLN A 116 -0.28 -27.31 67.84
C GLN A 116 -0.69 -27.37 69.33
N THR A 117 -0.99 -28.56 69.85
CA THR A 117 -1.38 -28.79 71.26
C THR A 117 -0.22 -29.16 72.19
N GLY A 118 0.94 -29.57 71.66
CA GLY A 118 2.10 -30.01 72.45
C GLY A 118 2.94 -28.83 72.97
N LYS A 119 3.83 -29.09 73.94
CA LYS A 119 4.69 -28.05 74.54
C LYS A 119 6.05 -28.61 74.95
N PHE A 120 7.13 -28.12 74.33
CA PHE A 120 8.50 -28.46 74.72
C PHE A 120 8.82 -28.17 76.21
N SER A 121 8.17 -27.16 76.83
CA SER A 121 8.39 -26.81 78.24
C SER A 121 7.75 -27.75 79.26
N THR A 122 6.82 -28.64 78.86
CA THR A 122 6.24 -29.68 79.74
C THR A 122 6.56 -31.09 79.26
N ASP A 123 6.59 -31.29 77.95
CA ASP A 123 6.64 -32.61 77.32
C ASP A 123 8.09 -32.96 76.94
N GLY A 124 8.99 -31.96 76.90
CA GLY A 124 10.33 -32.06 76.31
C GLY A 124 10.24 -32.51 74.86
N LEU A 125 11.10 -33.45 74.45
CA LEU A 125 11.05 -34.02 73.10
C LEU A 125 9.88 -35.00 72.88
N ASN A 126 9.16 -35.48 73.90
CA ASN A 126 8.10 -36.48 73.72
C ASN A 126 7.01 -36.02 72.72
N GLY A 127 6.82 -36.72 71.60
CA GLY A 127 5.90 -36.33 70.54
C GLY A 127 6.28 -35.01 69.83
N SER A 128 7.56 -34.81 69.55
CA SER A 128 8.04 -33.90 68.48
C SER A 128 8.79 -34.67 67.41
N ASP A 129 8.76 -34.13 66.21
CA ASP A 129 9.71 -34.46 65.14
C ASP A 129 11.01 -33.67 65.39
N LEU A 130 12.13 -34.18 64.89
CA LEU A 130 13.46 -33.61 65.08
C LEU A 130 14.36 -33.96 63.89
N VAL A 131 14.78 -32.95 63.15
CA VAL A 131 15.76 -33.06 62.07
C VAL A 131 17.07 -32.43 62.52
N TYR A 132 18.18 -33.16 62.42
CA TYR A 132 19.51 -32.63 62.73
C TYR A 132 20.60 -33.15 61.80
N GLY A 133 21.71 -32.41 61.71
CA GLY A 133 22.82 -32.79 60.85
C GLY A 133 24.07 -31.94 61.07
N THR A 134 25.19 -32.40 60.51
CA THR A 134 26.52 -31.79 60.67
C THR A 134 27.23 -31.67 59.33
N ALA A 135 28.14 -30.71 59.23
CA ALA A 135 28.94 -30.49 58.03
C ALA A 135 30.16 -31.44 58.02
N THR A 136 30.04 -32.55 57.29
CA THR A 136 31.11 -33.54 57.04
C THR A 136 31.97 -33.21 55.82
N GLY A 137 31.69 -32.08 55.15
CA GLY A 137 32.44 -31.57 54.00
C GLY A 137 33.85 -31.04 54.34
N THR A 138 34.54 -30.50 53.33
CA THR A 138 35.83 -29.83 53.55
C THR A 138 35.58 -28.43 54.10
N PRO A 139 36.13 -28.05 55.27
CA PRO A 139 35.88 -26.73 55.86
C PRO A 139 36.42 -25.59 54.99
N LEU A 140 35.54 -24.64 54.66
CA LEU A 140 35.85 -23.46 53.87
C LEU A 140 36.31 -22.32 54.80
N SER A 141 37.43 -21.66 54.51
CA SER A 141 37.81 -20.45 55.23
C SER A 141 36.95 -19.24 54.85
N SER A 142 36.63 -19.15 53.55
CA SER A 142 35.75 -18.16 52.90
C SER A 142 35.58 -18.55 51.43
N TYR A 143 34.71 -17.86 50.70
CA TYR A 143 34.54 -17.97 49.25
C TYR A 143 34.38 -16.57 48.62
N GLN A 144 34.63 -16.43 47.31
CA GLN A 144 34.49 -15.16 46.61
C GLN A 144 33.01 -14.85 46.31
N ARG A 145 32.64 -13.57 46.42
CA ARG A 145 31.40 -13.00 45.88
C ARG A 145 31.72 -11.92 44.84
N VAL A 146 30.83 -11.73 43.87
CA VAL A 146 31.02 -10.77 42.77
C VAL A 146 31.13 -9.33 43.26
N THR A 147 32.17 -8.64 42.84
CA THR A 147 32.33 -7.17 42.93
C THR A 147 32.17 -6.54 41.54
N PRO A 148 31.93 -5.22 41.42
CA PRO A 148 31.83 -4.55 40.12
C PRO A 148 33.08 -4.67 39.22
N ASN A 149 34.24 -4.99 39.80
CA ASN A 149 35.51 -5.11 39.08
C ASN A 149 35.77 -6.54 38.58
N ASP A 150 34.95 -7.53 38.95
CA ASP A 150 35.12 -8.91 38.54
C ASP A 150 34.49 -9.16 37.15
N VAL A 151 35.18 -9.98 36.35
CA VAL A 151 34.62 -10.57 35.13
C VAL A 151 33.77 -11.79 35.55
N VAL A 152 32.63 -12.03 34.91
CA VAL A 152 31.71 -13.11 35.32
C VAL A 152 31.17 -13.92 34.13
N THR A 153 30.57 -15.07 34.42
CA THR A 153 29.58 -15.72 33.54
C THR A 153 28.31 -15.92 34.32
N VAL A 154 27.17 -15.53 33.75
CA VAL A 154 25.85 -15.67 34.36
C VAL A 154 24.94 -16.34 33.34
N ASP A 155 24.50 -17.56 33.65
CA ASP A 155 23.43 -18.21 32.89
C ASP A 155 22.10 -17.58 33.32
N TYR A 156 21.18 -17.38 32.37
CA TYR A 156 19.88 -16.78 32.63
C TYR A 156 18.75 -17.44 31.83
N LYS A 157 17.56 -17.40 32.42
CA LYS A 157 16.27 -17.68 31.79
C LYS A 157 15.40 -16.46 31.97
N LEU A 158 14.91 -15.93 30.86
CA LEU A 158 14.03 -14.76 30.80
C LEU A 158 12.62 -15.21 30.44
N TYR A 159 11.66 -14.91 31.31
CA TYR A 159 10.24 -15.14 31.11
C TYR A 159 9.50 -13.80 30.99
N THR A 160 8.34 -13.83 30.34
CA THR A 160 7.30 -12.81 30.55
C THR A 160 6.62 -13.06 31.90
N ARG A 161 6.07 -12.00 32.50
CA ARG A 161 5.23 -12.06 33.70
C ARG A 161 4.18 -13.18 33.71
N ASN A 162 3.59 -13.56 32.56
CA ASN A 162 2.60 -14.65 32.52
C ASN A 162 3.20 -16.08 32.55
N GLY A 163 4.53 -16.21 32.67
CA GLY A 163 5.25 -17.48 32.74
C GLY A 163 5.77 -18.03 31.40
N THR A 164 5.59 -17.30 30.29
CA THR A 164 6.11 -17.75 28.98
C THR A 164 7.61 -17.45 28.89
N LEU A 165 8.44 -18.49 28.71
CA LEU A 165 9.88 -18.34 28.43
C LEU A 165 10.08 -17.58 27.10
N LEU A 166 10.90 -16.53 27.14
CA LEU A 166 11.29 -15.72 25.99
C LEU A 166 12.69 -16.11 25.48
N GLU A 167 13.64 -16.29 26.38
CA GLU A 167 15.06 -16.46 26.05
C GLU A 167 15.79 -17.24 27.16
N GLU A 168 16.78 -18.04 26.78
CA GLU A 168 17.69 -18.78 27.68
C GLU A 168 19.10 -18.72 27.09
N GLY A 169 20.11 -18.43 27.91
CA GLY A 169 21.49 -18.28 27.47
C GLY A 169 22.41 -17.81 28.59
N SER A 170 23.56 -17.21 28.24
CA SER A 170 24.52 -16.67 29.21
C SER A 170 24.85 -15.21 28.89
N ALA A 171 24.69 -14.31 29.87
CA ALA A 171 24.95 -12.88 29.73
C ALA A 171 25.41 -12.29 31.08
N PRO A 172 26.71 -11.97 31.27
CA PRO A 172 27.81 -12.20 30.33
C PRO A 172 28.10 -13.69 30.08
N GLY A 173 28.65 -14.00 28.91
CA GLY A 173 29.12 -15.36 28.55
C GLY A 173 30.55 -15.65 29.00
N ASP A 174 30.98 -16.90 28.83
CA ASP A 174 32.34 -17.38 29.17
C ASP A 174 33.46 -16.69 28.36
N ASP A 175 33.13 -16.13 27.19
CA ASP A 175 34.03 -15.35 26.34
C ASP A 175 34.15 -13.87 26.77
N SER A 176 33.38 -13.42 27.77
CA SER A 176 33.51 -12.07 28.30
C SER A 176 34.83 -11.90 29.06
N GLU A 177 35.56 -10.82 28.74
CA GLU A 177 36.74 -10.31 29.47
C GLU A 177 36.42 -8.99 30.20
N THR A 178 35.18 -8.51 30.16
CA THR A 178 34.78 -7.18 30.68
C THR A 178 34.27 -7.28 32.12
N PRO A 179 34.70 -6.39 33.04
CA PRO A 179 34.14 -6.32 34.39
C PRO A 179 32.64 -6.04 34.39
N ILE A 180 31.89 -6.68 35.30
CA ILE A 180 30.42 -6.58 35.34
C ILE A 180 29.91 -5.14 35.59
N GLY A 181 30.70 -4.30 36.27
CA GLY A 181 30.40 -2.89 36.48
C GLY A 181 30.56 -2.01 35.24
N ASP A 182 31.44 -2.38 34.31
CA ASP A 182 31.70 -1.63 33.07
C ASP A 182 30.68 -1.96 31.96
N LEU A 183 29.87 -3.02 32.14
CA LEU A 183 28.78 -3.40 31.23
C LEU A 183 27.49 -2.58 31.44
N ARG A 184 27.50 -1.55 32.29
CA ARG A 184 26.36 -0.65 32.50
C ARG A 184 26.13 0.29 31.29
N PRO A 185 24.89 0.69 30.99
CA PRO A 185 24.58 1.53 29.82
C PRO A 185 25.26 2.91 29.81
N GLU A 186 25.69 3.42 30.96
CA GLU A 186 26.41 4.69 31.09
C GLU A 186 27.92 4.59 30.77
N VAL A 187 28.47 3.37 30.62
CA VAL A 187 29.91 3.10 30.49
C VAL A 187 30.24 2.23 29.27
N ALA A 188 29.40 1.23 28.97
CA ALA A 188 29.67 0.23 27.94
C ALA A 188 29.59 0.79 26.51
N GLU A 189 30.69 0.71 25.75
CA GLU A 189 30.68 1.09 24.33
C GLU A 189 29.78 0.17 23.47
N LYS A 190 29.60 -1.09 23.89
CA LYS A 190 28.79 -2.14 23.24
C LYS A 190 28.30 -3.15 24.28
N ASN A 191 27.27 -3.93 23.92
CA ASN A 191 26.75 -5.05 24.71
C ASN A 191 26.35 -4.69 26.16
N ALA A 192 25.82 -3.47 26.35
CA ALA A 192 25.34 -3.01 27.65
C ALA A 192 24.20 -3.91 28.19
N LEU A 193 24.23 -4.22 29.48
CA LEU A 193 23.18 -4.96 30.18
C LEU A 193 22.31 -4.01 31.00
N LEU A 194 21.09 -4.43 31.36
CA LEU A 194 20.18 -3.61 32.16
C LEU A 194 20.76 -3.35 33.56
N ASN A 195 20.71 -2.10 34.04
CA ASN A 195 21.21 -1.75 35.37
C ASN A 195 20.61 -2.64 36.50
N PRO A 196 19.28 -2.88 36.57
CA PRO A 196 18.70 -3.78 37.57
C PRO A 196 19.16 -5.25 37.46
N TYR A 197 19.59 -5.70 36.28
CA TYR A 197 20.14 -7.05 36.08
C TYR A 197 21.58 -7.13 36.63
N ILE A 198 22.41 -6.12 36.34
CA ILE A 198 23.76 -5.98 36.91
C ILE A 198 23.72 -5.88 38.44
N ASP A 199 22.78 -5.09 38.98
CA ASP A 199 22.61 -4.91 40.43
C ASP A 199 22.30 -6.23 41.15
N GLN A 200 21.61 -7.16 40.48
CA GLN A 200 21.28 -8.50 41.00
C GLN A 200 22.41 -9.52 40.86
N ILE A 201 23.40 -9.29 40.00
CA ILE A 201 24.59 -10.15 39.88
C ILE A 201 25.63 -9.81 40.95
N ILE A 202 25.70 -8.54 41.38
CA ILE A 202 26.64 -8.10 42.40
C ILE A 202 26.35 -8.81 43.74
N GLY A 203 27.42 -9.27 44.40
CA GLY A 203 27.35 -10.05 45.63
C GLY A 203 27.03 -11.54 45.47
N MET A 204 26.78 -12.06 44.26
CA MET A 204 26.55 -13.50 44.06
C MET A 204 27.80 -14.35 44.31
N ARG A 205 27.64 -15.60 44.79
CA ARG A 205 28.68 -16.67 44.78
C ARG A 205 28.49 -17.62 43.59
N ILE A 206 29.50 -18.41 43.23
CA ILE A 206 29.39 -19.39 42.12
C ILE A 206 28.43 -20.51 42.54
N GLY A 207 27.42 -20.78 41.70
CA GLY A 207 26.33 -21.72 42.00
C GLY A 207 25.09 -21.06 42.59
N GLU A 208 25.17 -19.83 43.11
CA GLU A 208 24.00 -19.08 43.59
C GLU A 208 23.02 -18.85 42.44
N GLN A 209 21.74 -19.05 42.73
CA GLN A 209 20.63 -18.76 41.85
C GLN A 209 19.80 -17.61 42.44
N ARG A 210 19.38 -16.66 41.61
CA ARG A 210 18.51 -15.55 42.00
C ARG A 210 17.33 -15.43 41.04
N HIS A 211 16.20 -15.00 41.58
CA HIS A 211 15.00 -14.66 40.82
C HIS A 211 14.52 -13.25 41.15
N PHE A 212 14.18 -12.48 40.12
CA PHE A 212 13.66 -11.12 40.27
C PHE A 212 12.91 -10.70 39.00
N ILE A 213 12.03 -9.71 39.16
CA ILE A 213 11.33 -9.08 38.04
C ILE A 213 11.89 -7.67 37.83
N ILE A 214 12.27 -7.36 36.60
CA ILE A 214 12.52 -5.99 36.15
C ILE A 214 11.21 -5.44 35.58
N PRO A 215 10.55 -4.46 36.22
CA PRO A 215 9.36 -3.83 35.67
C PRO A 215 9.67 -3.13 34.35
N ALA A 216 8.71 -3.09 33.43
CA ALA A 216 8.92 -2.56 32.08
C ALA A 216 9.52 -1.14 32.04
N GLU A 217 9.22 -0.30 33.04
CA GLU A 217 9.75 1.06 33.22
C GLU A 217 11.30 1.11 33.40
N LYS A 218 11.90 0.02 33.92
CA LYS A 218 13.35 -0.15 34.20
C LYS A 218 14.03 -1.13 33.25
N ALA A 219 13.25 -1.78 32.39
CA ALA A 219 13.72 -2.66 31.33
C ALA A 219 13.92 -1.85 30.04
N TYR A 220 13.26 -2.23 28.95
CA TYR A 220 13.42 -1.60 27.64
C TYR A 220 12.35 -0.53 27.40
N ASN A 221 12.76 0.74 27.41
CA ASN A 221 11.88 1.90 27.30
C ASN A 221 11.88 2.58 25.91
N ASP A 222 12.67 2.09 24.94
CA ASP A 222 12.55 2.47 23.52
C ASP A 222 11.36 1.72 22.88
N PRO A 223 10.35 2.43 22.31
CA PRO A 223 9.19 1.81 21.66
C PRO A 223 9.52 0.84 20.51
N ARG A 224 10.74 0.91 19.95
CA ARG A 224 11.20 0.07 18.84
C ARG A 224 11.82 -1.25 19.31
N HIS A 225 11.98 -1.47 20.62
CA HIS A 225 12.57 -2.70 21.15
C HIS A 225 11.55 -3.86 21.19
N PRO A 226 11.89 -5.10 20.79
CA PRO A 226 10.96 -6.24 20.82
C PRO A 226 10.41 -6.61 22.21
N MET A 227 11.04 -6.12 23.27
CA MET A 227 10.60 -6.28 24.66
C MET A 227 10.07 -4.97 25.29
N TYR A 228 9.75 -3.96 24.47
CA TYR A 228 9.14 -2.72 24.96
C TYR A 228 7.83 -3.00 25.72
N GLY A 229 7.67 -2.36 26.88
CA GLY A 229 6.44 -2.43 27.66
C GLY A 229 6.11 -3.79 28.27
N LYS A 230 7.10 -4.70 28.37
CA LYS A 230 6.99 -6.01 29.05
C LYS A 230 7.72 -5.98 30.39
N ASP A 231 7.07 -6.47 31.44
CA ASP A 231 7.75 -6.88 32.68
C ASP A 231 8.57 -8.14 32.41
N LEU A 232 9.82 -8.14 32.86
CA LEU A 232 10.80 -9.20 32.57
C LEU A 232 11.15 -9.99 33.83
N GLU A 233 10.78 -11.26 33.85
CA GLU A 233 10.99 -12.20 34.96
C GLU A 233 12.28 -12.98 34.70
N TYR A 234 13.34 -12.69 35.47
CA TYR A 234 14.67 -13.26 35.29
C TYR A 234 14.97 -14.29 36.39
N VAL A 235 15.35 -15.50 35.98
CA VAL A 235 16.05 -16.49 36.83
C VAL A 235 17.49 -16.57 36.36
N ILE A 236 18.45 -16.25 37.22
CA ILE A 236 19.89 -16.22 36.91
C ILE A 236 20.69 -17.18 37.78
N THR A 237 21.81 -17.68 37.27
CA THR A 237 22.74 -18.57 38.00
C THR A 237 24.18 -18.18 37.69
N LEU A 238 24.99 -17.90 38.72
CA LEU A 238 26.39 -17.50 38.52
C LEU A 238 27.28 -18.73 38.26
N ARG A 239 28.01 -18.72 37.14
CA ARG A 239 28.86 -19.84 36.68
C ARG A 239 30.35 -19.60 36.86
N ARG A 240 30.80 -18.34 36.83
CA ARG A 240 32.22 -17.96 36.83
C ARG A 240 32.44 -16.65 37.57
N ILE A 241 33.56 -16.55 38.30
CA ILE A 241 34.14 -15.28 38.75
C ILE A 241 35.61 -15.25 38.33
N ASN A 242 35.98 -14.30 37.48
CA ASN A 242 37.26 -14.18 36.79
C ASN A 242 37.69 -15.49 36.09
N TYR A 243 38.60 -16.24 36.71
CA TYR A 243 39.13 -17.52 36.21
C TYR A 243 38.65 -18.73 37.02
N ILE A 244 37.74 -18.52 37.98
CA ILE A 244 37.21 -19.56 38.89
C ILE A 244 35.84 -20.00 38.38
N PHE A 245 35.66 -21.31 38.24
CA PHE A 245 34.40 -21.97 37.83
C PHE A 245 33.87 -22.96 38.88
N ASP A 246 34.70 -23.35 39.86
CA ASP A 246 34.32 -24.27 40.91
C ASP A 246 33.40 -23.60 41.92
N SER A 247 32.19 -24.14 42.11
CA SER A 247 31.30 -23.69 43.19
C SER A 247 31.87 -24.11 44.55
N PRO A 248 31.84 -23.26 45.59
CA PRO A 248 32.20 -23.67 46.94
C PRO A 248 31.31 -24.82 47.45
N ALA A 249 30.08 -24.95 46.97
CA ALA A 249 29.17 -26.04 47.33
C ALA A 249 29.69 -27.45 46.92
N ASN A 250 30.65 -27.53 46.00
CA ASN A 250 31.32 -28.79 45.64
C ASN A 250 32.16 -29.38 46.81
N GLN A 251 32.40 -28.60 47.88
CA GLN A 251 33.09 -29.04 49.09
C GLN A 251 32.13 -29.35 50.25
N SER A 252 30.86 -28.98 50.12
CA SER A 252 29.79 -29.23 51.08
C SER A 252 29.43 -30.71 51.15
N SER A 253 29.14 -31.19 52.34
CA SER A 253 28.64 -32.55 52.57
C SER A 253 27.98 -32.60 53.95
N ILE A 254 26.88 -33.33 54.04
CA ILE A 254 26.07 -33.47 55.25
C ILE A 254 26.00 -34.94 55.69
N GLU A 255 26.04 -35.16 57.00
CA GLU A 255 25.42 -36.33 57.63
C GLU A 255 24.22 -35.81 58.44
N TYR A 256 23.05 -36.44 58.32
CA TYR A 256 21.81 -36.00 58.98
C TYR A 256 20.95 -37.19 59.42
N SER A 257 20.02 -36.91 60.33
CA SER A 257 18.98 -37.84 60.80
C SER A 257 17.65 -37.10 60.98
N ASP A 258 16.57 -37.75 60.55
CA ASP A 258 15.17 -37.41 60.79
C ASP A 258 14.63 -38.36 61.88
N GLU A 259 14.18 -37.80 63.00
CA GLU A 259 13.97 -38.53 64.26
C GLU A 259 12.67 -38.10 64.96
N TYR A 260 12.08 -39.01 65.75
CA TYR A 260 10.90 -38.70 66.56
C TYR A 260 11.17 -38.86 68.06
N GLY A 261 10.63 -37.95 68.86
CA GLY A 261 10.84 -37.89 70.31
C GLY A 261 9.93 -38.82 71.11
N ILE A 262 10.53 -39.63 71.99
CA ILE A 262 9.85 -40.68 72.79
C ILE A 262 9.80 -40.40 74.30
N SER A 263 10.56 -39.42 74.79
CA SER A 263 10.49 -38.93 76.17
C SER A 263 11.02 -37.50 76.26
N THR A 264 11.03 -36.90 77.46
CA THR A 264 11.46 -35.50 77.67
C THR A 264 12.84 -35.18 77.09
N PHE A 265 13.76 -36.14 77.09
CA PHE A 265 15.15 -35.99 76.60
C PHE A 265 15.62 -37.18 75.75
N GLN A 266 14.70 -37.84 75.04
CA GLN A 266 15.02 -39.00 74.21
C GLN A 266 14.23 -38.98 72.90
N HIS A 267 14.92 -39.32 71.82
CA HIS A 267 14.41 -39.49 70.47
C HIS A 267 14.91 -40.82 69.90
N LEU A 268 14.35 -41.23 68.77
CA LEU A 268 14.80 -42.38 67.97
C LEU A 268 14.82 -41.99 66.49
N PRO A 269 15.79 -42.48 65.68
CA PRO A 269 15.79 -42.30 64.24
C PRO A 269 14.53 -42.90 63.62
N ASP A 270 13.94 -42.21 62.65
CA ASP A 270 12.87 -42.82 61.87
C ASP A 270 13.42 -43.90 60.92
N THR A 271 12.65 -44.97 60.79
CA THR A 271 12.81 -45.98 59.73
C THR A 271 12.63 -45.43 58.31
N ASN A 272 12.03 -44.25 58.17
CA ASN A 272 11.59 -43.64 56.91
C ASN A 272 12.08 -42.18 56.79
N GLN A 273 13.34 -42.00 56.44
CA GLN A 273 13.99 -40.69 56.24
C GLN A 273 13.46 -39.89 55.01
N SER A 274 12.33 -40.28 54.39
CA SER A 274 11.87 -39.72 53.10
C SER A 274 11.15 -38.37 53.17
N ARG A 275 11.06 -37.78 54.38
CA ARG A 275 10.56 -36.43 54.59
C ARG A 275 11.53 -35.36 54.09
N ILE A 276 12.83 -35.62 54.21
CA ILE A 276 13.90 -34.76 53.71
C ILE A 276 14.07 -35.01 52.21
N LEU A 277 13.72 -34.00 51.40
CA LEU A 277 13.73 -34.09 49.94
C LEU A 277 15.09 -33.72 49.34
N SER A 278 15.80 -32.81 50.02
CA SER A 278 17.19 -32.43 49.76
C SER A 278 17.79 -31.88 51.05
N ALA A 279 19.09 -32.10 51.26
CA ALA A 279 19.84 -31.50 52.34
C ALA A 279 21.34 -31.43 52.02
N ASN A 280 22.02 -30.39 52.50
CA ASN A 280 23.49 -30.30 52.46
C ASN A 280 24.00 -29.36 53.56
N ALA A 281 25.32 -29.36 53.82
CA ALA A 281 25.93 -28.61 54.92
C ALA A 281 27.39 -28.20 54.64
N SER A 282 27.79 -27.07 55.22
CA SER A 282 29.15 -26.51 55.11
C SER A 282 29.65 -25.97 56.45
N LEU A 283 30.93 -26.14 56.74
CA LEU A 283 31.61 -25.40 57.81
C LEU A 283 32.36 -24.22 57.18
N VAL A 284 31.82 -23.01 57.29
CA VAL A 284 32.35 -21.79 56.66
C VAL A 284 32.88 -20.84 57.74
N GLY A 285 34.19 -20.61 57.77
CA GLY A 285 34.82 -19.65 58.68
C GLY A 285 34.61 -19.93 60.19
N GLY A 286 34.32 -21.18 60.57
CA GLY A 286 33.93 -21.54 61.94
C GLY A 286 32.44 -21.39 62.26
N THR A 287 31.60 -21.23 61.23
CA THR A 287 30.13 -21.27 61.31
C THR A 287 29.64 -22.49 60.53
N THR A 288 28.99 -23.44 61.21
CA THR A 288 28.24 -24.51 60.54
C THR A 288 26.99 -23.91 59.90
N GLN A 289 26.74 -24.27 58.64
CA GLN A 289 25.53 -23.98 57.88
C GLN A 289 24.94 -25.31 57.42
N VAL A 290 23.62 -25.47 57.53
CA VAL A 290 22.89 -26.71 57.21
C VAL A 290 21.56 -26.34 56.57
N GLU A 291 21.17 -27.03 55.50
CA GLU A 291 19.94 -26.75 54.77
C GLU A 291 19.08 -27.99 54.57
N TYR A 292 17.77 -27.83 54.64
CA TYR A 292 16.78 -28.90 54.47
C TYR A 292 15.57 -28.44 53.65
N PHE A 293 15.18 -29.24 52.68
CA PHE A 293 13.90 -29.12 51.99
C PHE A 293 12.95 -30.18 52.59
N VAL A 294 12.15 -29.77 53.58
CA VAL A 294 11.32 -30.67 54.41
C VAL A 294 9.92 -30.78 53.84
N ARG A 295 9.43 -31.99 53.53
CA ARG A 295 8.03 -32.20 53.14
C ARG A 295 7.10 -31.85 54.30
N MET A 296 6.17 -30.92 54.06
CA MET A 296 5.26 -30.40 55.09
C MET A 296 4.19 -31.43 55.51
N ASN A 297 3.68 -32.21 54.55
CA ASN A 297 2.67 -33.24 54.78
C ASN A 297 3.22 -34.60 54.34
N SER A 298 3.61 -35.43 55.31
CA SER A 298 4.16 -36.76 55.07
C SER A 298 3.08 -37.85 55.14
N THR A 299 3.46 -39.08 54.78
CA THR A 299 2.64 -40.28 54.96
C THR A 299 3.10 -41.17 56.11
N ASP A 300 4.15 -40.78 56.85
CA ASP A 300 4.61 -41.56 57.99
C ASP A 300 3.72 -41.37 59.23
N PRO A 301 3.38 -42.43 59.98
CA PRO A 301 2.68 -42.32 61.26
C PRO A 301 3.43 -41.58 62.38
N TYR A 302 4.75 -41.44 62.29
CA TYR A 302 5.56 -40.70 63.29
C TYR A 302 5.69 -39.20 62.96
N ASP A 303 5.57 -38.82 61.69
CA ASP A 303 5.64 -37.43 61.22
C ASP A 303 4.43 -36.59 61.63
N ILE A 304 4.68 -35.44 62.26
CA ILE A 304 3.65 -34.41 62.53
C ILE A 304 3.49 -33.50 61.29
N PRO A 305 2.33 -33.50 60.60
CA PRO A 305 2.12 -32.66 59.42
C PRO A 305 1.97 -31.18 59.77
N LEU A 306 2.59 -30.35 58.94
CA LEU A 306 2.62 -28.90 59.04
C LEU A 306 1.59 -28.29 58.08
N TYR A 307 0.52 -27.69 58.63
CA TYR A 307 -0.60 -27.14 57.87
C TYR A 307 -0.59 -25.60 57.84
N ASN A 308 -0.79 -25.03 56.64
CA ASN A 308 -0.84 -23.60 56.35
C ASN A 308 -2.22 -22.98 56.64
N THR A 309 -2.75 -23.13 57.85
CA THR A 309 -4.06 -22.57 58.24
C THR A 309 -3.94 -21.33 59.13
N THR A 310 -4.80 -20.33 58.89
CA THR A 310 -4.76 -18.97 59.47
C THR A 310 -4.60 -18.86 60.98
N ASP A 311 -5.10 -19.82 61.74
CA ASP A 311 -5.11 -19.79 63.22
C ASP A 311 -4.14 -20.79 63.86
N ALA A 312 -3.45 -21.61 63.05
CA ALA A 312 -2.53 -22.64 63.54
C ALA A 312 -1.18 -22.05 63.98
N ARG A 313 -0.67 -22.53 65.12
CA ARG A 313 0.70 -22.28 65.56
C ARG A 313 1.33 -23.57 66.04
N PHE A 314 2.46 -23.92 65.43
CA PHE A 314 3.25 -25.10 65.76
C PHE A 314 4.39 -24.65 66.69
N PRO A 315 4.62 -25.32 67.84
CA PRO A 315 5.80 -25.08 68.64
C PRO A 315 7.01 -25.67 67.93
N PHE A 316 8.06 -24.87 67.76
CA PHE A 316 9.38 -25.27 67.29
C PHE A 316 10.44 -25.05 68.38
N VAL A 317 11.54 -25.80 68.29
CA VAL A 317 12.76 -25.60 69.09
C VAL A 317 13.98 -25.74 68.18
N LEU A 318 14.99 -24.92 68.43
CA LEU A 318 16.29 -24.99 67.79
C LEU A 318 17.31 -25.53 68.81
N LEU A 319 18.22 -26.40 68.37
CA LEU A 319 19.27 -26.98 69.22
C LEU A 319 20.60 -27.05 68.46
N ARG A 320 21.73 -27.09 69.17
CA ARG A 320 23.06 -27.24 68.56
C ARG A 320 24.01 -28.10 69.40
N GLY A 321 24.91 -28.80 68.72
CA GLY A 321 26.01 -29.55 69.31
C GLY A 321 27.30 -28.73 69.44
N PRO A 322 28.17 -29.03 70.43
CA PRO A 322 29.53 -28.49 70.50
C PRO A 322 30.50 -29.21 69.55
N ASN A 323 30.11 -30.38 69.02
CA ASN A 323 30.88 -31.22 68.12
C ASN A 323 29.95 -32.00 67.16
N ASP A 324 30.58 -32.73 66.25
CA ASP A 324 30.01 -33.53 65.16
C ASP A 324 29.49 -34.92 65.58
N ASP A 325 29.78 -35.36 66.81
CA ASP A 325 29.41 -36.67 67.33
C ASP A 325 27.91 -36.76 67.73
N PHE A 326 27.08 -37.31 66.84
CA PHE A 326 25.66 -37.61 67.13
C PHE A 326 25.46 -38.62 68.29
N SER A 327 26.48 -39.39 68.68
CA SER A 327 26.38 -40.33 69.81
C SER A 327 26.52 -39.64 71.19
N SER A 328 26.67 -38.31 71.21
CA SER A 328 26.56 -37.46 72.42
C SER A 328 25.11 -37.35 72.94
N LEU A 329 24.56 -38.50 73.36
CA LEU A 329 23.16 -38.75 73.74
C LEU A 329 22.54 -37.71 74.71
N PRO A 330 21.21 -37.48 74.64
CA PRO A 330 20.64 -36.12 74.60
C PRO A 330 20.35 -35.50 75.97
N VAL A 331 21.03 -35.97 77.01
CA VAL A 331 20.76 -35.58 78.42
C VAL A 331 21.14 -34.12 78.69
N GLN A 332 22.04 -33.55 77.88
CA GLN A 332 22.36 -32.13 77.86
C GLN A 332 22.62 -31.64 76.42
N HIS A 333 21.55 -31.30 75.70
CA HIS A 333 21.67 -30.22 74.72
C HIS A 333 22.06 -28.97 75.52
N THR A 334 23.32 -28.54 75.43
CA THR A 334 23.87 -27.49 76.30
C THR A 334 23.16 -26.15 76.13
N GLU A 335 22.63 -25.90 74.94
CA GLU A 335 21.82 -24.74 74.60
C GLU A 335 20.65 -25.21 73.71
N TRP A 336 19.42 -24.97 74.19
CA TRP A 336 18.17 -25.12 73.45
C TRP A 336 17.36 -23.83 73.57
N THR A 337 16.57 -23.48 72.56
CA THR A 337 15.87 -22.19 72.53
C THR A 337 14.63 -22.19 73.41
N LYS A 338 14.15 -20.97 73.75
CA LYS A 338 12.74 -20.84 74.16
C LYS A 338 11.84 -21.33 73.02
N PRO A 339 10.69 -21.97 73.30
CA PRO A 339 9.80 -22.45 72.25
C PRO A 339 9.36 -21.32 71.32
N LEU A 340 9.57 -21.54 70.02
CA LEU A 340 9.22 -20.63 68.94
C LEU A 340 7.84 -21.05 68.42
N ASN A 341 6.81 -20.26 68.68
CA ASN A 341 5.46 -20.53 68.16
C ASN A 341 5.37 -19.98 66.73
N MET A 342 5.54 -20.86 65.75
CA MET A 342 5.55 -20.48 64.33
C MET A 342 4.17 -20.66 63.70
N GLN A 343 3.70 -19.61 63.02
CA GLN A 343 2.49 -19.62 62.20
C GLN A 343 2.86 -19.76 60.72
N ILE A 344 2.33 -20.77 60.05
CA ILE A 344 2.54 -21.00 58.61
C ILE A 344 1.49 -20.18 57.85
N ILE A 345 1.92 -19.23 57.03
CA ILE A 345 1.01 -18.29 56.36
C ILE A 345 0.47 -18.93 55.08
N SER A 346 -0.86 -19.09 54.97
CA SER A 346 -1.49 -19.42 53.69
C SER A 346 -1.26 -18.30 52.67
N ASN A 347 -1.04 -18.66 51.40
CA ASN A 347 -1.20 -17.68 50.31
C ASN A 347 -2.59 -17.02 50.39
N THR A 348 -2.66 -15.74 50.02
CA THR A 348 -3.90 -14.97 49.94
C THR A 348 -4.53 -15.10 48.55
N VAL A 349 -5.58 -14.31 48.25
CA VAL A 349 -6.17 -14.26 46.91
C VAL A 349 -6.00 -12.84 46.36
N PRO A 350 -5.71 -12.66 45.06
CA PRO A 350 -5.57 -11.33 44.48
C PRO A 350 -6.74 -10.41 44.78
N VAL A 351 -6.46 -9.17 45.18
CA VAL A 351 -7.44 -8.10 45.27
C VAL A 351 -7.67 -7.51 43.88
N LEU A 352 -8.93 -7.50 43.43
CA LEU A 352 -9.33 -7.03 42.10
C LEU A 352 -10.30 -5.85 42.24
N GLU A 353 -9.90 -4.70 41.71
CA GLU A 353 -10.67 -3.45 41.70
C GLU A 353 -10.98 -3.05 40.24
N ILE A 354 -12.25 -2.86 39.93
CA ILE A 354 -12.71 -2.49 38.57
C ILE A 354 -12.64 -0.96 38.43
N ILE A 355 -11.90 -0.48 37.44
CA ILE A 355 -11.64 0.95 37.23
C ILE A 355 -12.40 1.49 36.01
N ASN A 356 -12.60 0.66 35.00
CA ASN A 356 -13.56 0.91 33.92
C ASN A 356 -14.09 -0.43 33.39
N PRO A 357 -15.40 -0.65 33.28
CA PRO A 357 -16.47 0.35 33.37
C PRO A 357 -17.04 0.54 34.79
N GLU A 358 -17.60 1.72 35.02
CA GLU A 358 -18.39 2.04 36.22
C GLU A 358 -19.70 1.22 36.27
N PRO A 359 -20.26 0.91 37.46
CA PRO A 359 -21.52 0.19 37.58
C PRO A 359 -22.70 0.90 36.88
N ASN A 360 -23.36 0.17 35.98
CA ASN A 360 -24.45 0.63 35.09
C ASN A 360 -24.01 1.67 34.03
N ALA A 361 -22.72 1.74 33.70
CA ALA A 361 -22.24 2.58 32.60
C ALA A 361 -22.89 2.18 31.26
N ILE A 362 -23.21 3.19 30.43
CA ILE A 362 -23.61 2.98 29.04
C ILE A 362 -22.33 2.98 28.19
N LEU A 363 -22.08 1.88 27.48
CA LEU A 363 -20.86 1.67 26.71
C LEU A 363 -21.10 1.80 25.20
N GLY A 364 -20.05 2.18 24.48
CA GLY A 364 -20.02 2.26 23.01
C GLY A 364 -19.60 0.94 22.37
N LEU A 365 -19.69 0.86 21.03
CA LEU A 365 -19.36 -0.35 20.25
C LEU A 365 -17.93 -0.86 20.46
N VAL A 366 -17.05 0.00 20.96
CA VAL A 366 -15.72 -0.33 21.47
C VAL A 366 -15.57 0.33 22.85
N THR A 367 -14.83 -0.31 23.76
CA THR A 367 -14.44 0.30 25.05
C THR A 367 -13.09 -0.23 25.53
N THR A 368 -12.38 0.54 26.37
CA THR A 368 -11.16 0.06 27.06
C THR A 368 -11.53 -0.40 28.46
N LEU A 369 -11.63 -1.72 28.65
CA LEU A 369 -11.80 -2.31 29.98
C LEU A 369 -10.50 -2.11 30.78
N LYS A 370 -10.64 -1.78 32.07
CA LYS A 370 -9.52 -1.52 32.98
C LYS A 370 -9.79 -2.09 34.38
N VAL A 371 -8.84 -2.87 34.89
CA VAL A 371 -8.82 -3.31 36.29
C VAL A 371 -7.48 -3.02 36.96
N ASN A 372 -7.53 -2.64 38.23
CA ASN A 372 -6.41 -2.72 39.14
C ASN A 372 -6.42 -4.12 39.77
N ALA A 373 -5.25 -4.76 39.84
CA ALA A 373 -5.12 -6.03 40.53
C ALA A 373 -3.77 -6.08 41.25
N SER A 374 -3.82 -6.35 42.55
CA SER A 374 -2.72 -6.39 43.49
C SER A 374 -2.86 -7.60 44.41
N ASP A 375 -1.77 -8.06 44.99
CA ASP A 375 -1.72 -9.27 45.81
C ASP A 375 -0.57 -9.14 46.83
N ASP A 376 -0.50 -10.02 47.83
CA ASP A 376 0.68 -10.10 48.70
C ASP A 376 1.88 -10.73 47.95
N GLY A 377 1.61 -11.61 46.98
CA GLY A 377 2.55 -12.12 45.98
C GLY A 377 2.47 -11.37 44.65
N LEU A 378 2.67 -12.09 43.54
CA LEU A 378 2.61 -11.52 42.18
C LEU A 378 1.31 -11.89 41.46
N VAL A 379 0.45 -10.90 41.17
CA VAL A 379 -0.61 -11.07 40.17
C VAL A 379 0.03 -11.36 38.81
N ARG A 380 -0.15 -12.60 38.33
CA ARG A 380 0.53 -13.15 37.17
C ARG A 380 -0.26 -12.92 35.88
N ARG A 381 -1.59 -13.06 35.94
CA ARG A 381 -2.51 -12.96 34.79
C ARG A 381 -3.84 -12.35 35.22
N CYS A 382 -4.47 -11.60 34.32
CA CYS A 382 -5.85 -11.12 34.48
C CYS A 382 -6.65 -11.41 33.22
N TYR A 383 -7.95 -11.66 33.37
CA TYR A 383 -8.90 -11.96 32.29
C TYR A 383 -10.21 -11.19 32.46
N TYR A 384 -10.95 -10.98 31.35
CA TYR A 384 -12.36 -10.60 31.38
C TYR A 384 -13.21 -11.53 30.50
N ARG A 385 -14.53 -11.52 30.71
CA ARG A 385 -15.52 -12.04 29.77
C ARG A 385 -16.81 -11.22 29.85
N VAL A 386 -17.60 -11.20 28.78
CA VAL A 386 -18.95 -10.63 28.79
C VAL A 386 -19.95 -11.78 28.92
N ASP A 387 -20.89 -11.65 29.84
CA ASP A 387 -21.91 -12.66 30.18
C ASP A 387 -21.29 -14.06 30.39
N ASP A 388 -21.77 -15.08 29.68
CA ASP A 388 -21.25 -16.45 29.70
C ASP A 388 -20.22 -16.74 28.57
N GLY A 389 -19.59 -15.69 28.02
CA GLY A 389 -18.56 -15.81 26.99
C GLY A 389 -17.24 -16.41 27.47
N GLU A 390 -16.30 -16.57 26.53
CA GLU A 390 -14.94 -17.03 26.78
C GLU A 390 -14.10 -15.97 27.52
N TRP A 391 -13.11 -16.43 28.30
CA TRP A 391 -12.18 -15.56 29.01
C TRP A 391 -11.08 -15.04 28.07
N ILE A 392 -10.92 -13.71 28.03
CA ILE A 392 -9.94 -12.97 27.21
C ILE A 392 -8.89 -12.34 28.13
N GLU A 393 -7.60 -12.54 27.85
CA GLU A 393 -6.49 -12.06 28.70
C GLU A 393 -6.28 -10.53 28.59
N PHE A 394 -5.92 -9.91 29.70
CA PHE A 394 -5.54 -8.49 29.78
C PHE A 394 -4.04 -8.28 29.53
N TYR A 395 -3.68 -7.11 29.00
CA TYR A 395 -2.31 -6.60 28.99
C TYR A 395 -2.05 -5.71 30.22
N ARG A 396 -0.94 -5.88 30.94
CA ARG A 396 -0.50 -4.97 32.01
C ARG A 396 0.17 -3.74 31.39
N ASN A 397 -0.53 -2.61 31.34
CA ASN A 397 -0.01 -1.37 30.79
C ASN A 397 0.85 -0.62 31.82
N PHE A 398 2.17 -0.83 31.76
CA PHE A 398 3.17 -0.22 32.64
C PHE A 398 3.14 1.32 32.75
N LYS A 399 2.62 2.05 31.74
CA LYS A 399 2.51 3.52 31.79
C LYS A 399 1.37 4.00 32.70
N SER A 400 0.41 3.13 32.94
CA SER A 400 -0.79 3.37 33.74
C SER A 400 -0.78 2.60 35.06
N ASP A 401 0.00 1.52 35.09
CA ASP A 401 0.04 0.42 36.07
C ASP A 401 -1.26 -0.40 36.24
N PHE A 402 -2.19 -0.31 35.29
CA PHE A 402 -3.41 -1.13 35.27
C PHE A 402 -3.34 -2.28 34.25
N TRP A 403 -4.22 -3.26 34.42
CA TRP A 403 -4.54 -4.25 33.40
C TRP A 403 -5.60 -3.65 32.46
N GLU A 404 -5.30 -3.56 31.17
CA GLU A 404 -6.11 -2.85 30.15
C GLU A 404 -6.37 -3.72 28.91
N SER A 405 -7.58 -3.64 28.34
CA SER A 405 -7.92 -4.33 27.08
C SER A 405 -8.98 -3.57 26.28
N LYS A 406 -8.67 -3.28 25.01
CA LYS A 406 -9.55 -2.55 24.08
C LYS A 406 -10.49 -3.55 23.40
N THR A 407 -11.74 -3.53 23.81
CA THR A 407 -12.74 -4.58 23.58
C THR A 407 -13.75 -4.14 22.53
N ASP A 408 -14.01 -4.98 21.53
CA ASP A 408 -15.13 -4.83 20.59
C ASP A 408 -16.40 -5.45 21.20
N LEU A 409 -17.46 -4.63 21.34
CA LEU A 409 -18.76 -5.02 21.89
C LEU A 409 -19.83 -5.20 20.81
N SER A 410 -19.51 -5.05 19.52
CA SER A 410 -20.46 -5.16 18.40
C SER A 410 -20.99 -6.57 18.10
N ASP A 411 -20.46 -7.61 18.77
CA ASP A 411 -21.04 -8.97 18.75
C ASP A 411 -22.27 -9.11 19.67
N TYR A 412 -22.56 -8.14 20.55
CA TYR A 412 -23.61 -8.21 21.57
C TYR A 412 -24.82 -7.32 21.24
N ASP A 413 -26.01 -7.74 21.70
CA ASP A 413 -27.27 -7.01 21.53
C ASP A 413 -27.32 -5.70 22.34
N ASN A 414 -28.32 -4.85 22.05
CA ASN A 414 -28.66 -3.71 22.89
C ASN A 414 -29.40 -4.19 24.15
N GLY A 415 -28.78 -4.08 25.33
CA GLY A 415 -29.37 -4.57 26.57
C GLY A 415 -28.53 -4.28 27.81
N THR A 416 -28.86 -4.98 28.91
CA THR A 416 -28.05 -5.05 30.12
C THR A 416 -27.21 -6.33 30.07
N HIS A 417 -25.90 -6.18 30.30
CA HIS A 417 -24.91 -7.27 30.24
C HIS A 417 -24.04 -7.22 31.50
N THR A 418 -23.43 -8.35 31.87
CA THR A 418 -22.53 -8.45 33.03
C THR A 418 -21.12 -8.74 32.55
N ILE A 419 -20.18 -7.82 32.76
CA ILE A 419 -18.75 -8.06 32.48
C ILE A 419 -18.12 -8.67 33.74
N TRP A 420 -17.54 -9.86 33.60
CA TRP A 420 -16.79 -10.54 34.64
C TRP A 420 -15.30 -10.28 34.46
N PHE A 421 -14.57 -10.22 35.58
CA PHE A 421 -13.12 -10.07 35.64
C PHE A 421 -12.54 -11.15 36.55
N ASN A 422 -11.36 -11.65 36.22
CA ASN A 422 -10.64 -12.67 36.97
C ASN A 422 -9.17 -12.26 37.09
N ALA A 423 -8.61 -12.27 38.29
CA ALA A 423 -7.19 -12.06 38.55
C ALA A 423 -6.60 -13.33 39.16
N THR A 424 -5.41 -13.74 38.69
CA THR A 424 -4.73 -14.97 39.12
C THR A 424 -3.28 -14.66 39.49
N ASP A 425 -2.84 -15.16 40.65
CA ASP A 425 -1.46 -15.04 41.14
C ASP A 425 -0.50 -16.02 40.43
N ALA A 426 0.74 -16.15 40.93
CA ALA A 426 1.71 -17.10 40.42
C ALA A 426 1.53 -18.54 40.96
N SER A 427 0.79 -18.70 42.05
CA SER A 427 0.36 -19.98 42.63
C SER A 427 -0.82 -20.63 41.88
N ASN A 428 -1.49 -19.87 41.01
CA ASN A 428 -2.77 -20.17 40.36
C ASN A 428 -4.00 -20.12 41.28
N VAL A 429 -3.95 -19.37 42.40
CA VAL A 429 -5.15 -18.96 43.13
C VAL A 429 -5.75 -17.73 42.45
N SER A 430 -7.08 -17.65 42.41
CA SER A 430 -7.80 -16.66 41.61
C SER A 430 -8.94 -15.98 42.37
N SER A 431 -9.17 -14.71 42.07
CA SER A 431 -10.35 -13.94 42.51
C SER A 431 -11.17 -13.49 41.30
N ILE A 432 -12.49 -13.37 41.50
CA ILE A 432 -13.44 -12.99 40.45
C ILE A 432 -14.30 -11.82 40.94
N ALA A 433 -14.47 -10.83 40.07
CA ALA A 433 -15.36 -9.68 40.26
C ALA A 433 -16.29 -9.53 39.03
N SER A 434 -17.34 -8.71 39.14
CA SER A 434 -18.26 -8.44 38.03
C SER A 434 -18.87 -7.05 38.12
N VAL A 435 -19.28 -6.50 36.97
CA VAL A 435 -20.01 -5.23 36.87
C VAL A 435 -21.10 -5.33 35.82
N ASP A 436 -22.30 -4.85 36.16
CA ASP A 436 -23.42 -4.75 35.22
C ASP A 436 -23.32 -3.45 34.42
N VAL A 437 -23.58 -3.52 33.12
CA VAL A 437 -23.42 -2.42 32.15
C VAL A 437 -24.55 -2.42 31.13
N ILE A 438 -24.67 -1.33 30.37
CA ILE A 438 -25.69 -1.17 29.33
C ILE A 438 -25.00 -0.97 27.97
N PHE A 439 -25.38 -1.78 26.98
CA PHE A 439 -24.92 -1.64 25.60
C PHE A 439 -25.97 -0.86 24.79
N TYR A 440 -25.54 0.14 24.02
CA TYR A 440 -26.46 1.01 23.28
C TYR A 440 -25.88 1.50 21.94
N TRP A 441 -26.30 0.86 20.85
CA TRP A 441 -25.95 1.17 19.47
C TRP A 441 -27.06 2.04 18.84
N PRO A 442 -26.84 3.36 18.61
CA PRO A 442 -27.83 4.25 17.99
C PRO A 442 -27.91 4.11 16.46
N GLN A 443 -26.86 3.54 15.86
CA GLN A 443 -26.84 3.05 14.49
C GLN A 443 -26.70 1.52 14.57
N ILE A 444 -27.33 0.79 13.64
CA ILE A 444 -27.21 -0.67 13.58
C ILE A 444 -26.14 -1.00 12.54
N PRO A 445 -24.87 -1.25 12.92
CA PRO A 445 -23.99 -2.02 12.06
C PRO A 445 -24.66 -3.38 11.80
N LEU A 446 -24.48 -3.94 10.59
CA LEU A 446 -25.05 -5.25 10.25
C LEU A 446 -24.64 -6.28 11.31
N LEU A 447 -25.61 -6.75 12.11
CA LEU A 447 -25.33 -7.42 13.38
C LEU A 447 -24.48 -8.67 13.15
N GLY A 448 -23.31 -8.75 13.80
CA GLY A 448 -22.33 -9.81 13.57
C GLY A 448 -21.43 -9.65 12.33
N MET A 449 -21.49 -8.55 11.57
CA MET A 449 -20.50 -8.30 10.52
C MET A 449 -19.14 -7.93 11.14
N ARG A 450 -18.13 -8.77 10.89
CA ARG A 450 -16.78 -8.62 11.43
C ARG A 450 -15.85 -8.14 10.31
N LEU A 451 -15.43 -6.89 10.38
CA LEU A 451 -14.64 -6.21 9.35
C LEU A 451 -13.16 -6.12 9.73
N ARG A 452 -12.28 -6.38 8.76
CA ARG A 452 -10.84 -6.12 8.83
C ARG A 452 -10.39 -5.36 7.57
N VAL A 453 -9.34 -4.56 7.68
CA VAL A 453 -8.77 -3.85 6.51
C VAL A 453 -7.25 -3.75 6.59
N SER A 454 -6.60 -3.83 5.43
CA SER A 454 -5.23 -3.35 5.24
C SER A 454 -5.22 -2.22 4.24
N ARG A 455 -4.84 -1.03 4.70
CA ARG A 455 -4.63 0.17 3.90
C ARG A 455 -3.19 0.25 3.43
N THR A 456 -3.00 0.40 2.12
CA THR A 456 -1.72 0.73 1.50
C THR A 456 -1.82 2.12 0.87
N VAL A 457 -1.03 3.08 1.36
CA VAL A 457 -0.92 4.41 0.73
C VAL A 457 0.38 4.46 -0.07
N SER A 458 0.28 4.69 -1.37
CA SER A 458 1.42 4.71 -2.30
C SER A 458 1.60 6.07 -2.95
N THR A 459 2.83 6.60 -3.00
CA THR A 459 3.15 7.77 -3.82
C THR A 459 3.26 7.37 -5.31
N LEU A 460 2.82 8.26 -6.19
CA LEU A 460 2.81 8.07 -7.64
C LEU A 460 3.61 9.17 -8.35
N GLU A 461 3.65 9.13 -9.69
CA GLU A 461 4.27 10.19 -10.47
C GLU A 461 3.54 11.53 -10.33
N HIS A 462 4.28 12.63 -10.51
CA HIS A 462 3.80 14.00 -10.38
C HIS A 462 3.02 14.29 -9.08
N HIS A 463 3.49 13.72 -7.96
CA HIS A 463 2.94 13.90 -6.61
C HIS A 463 1.44 13.56 -6.47
N GLN A 464 0.96 12.58 -7.25
CA GLN A 464 -0.31 11.90 -6.97
C GLN A 464 -0.16 10.85 -5.87
N THR A 465 -1.29 10.41 -5.31
CA THR A 465 -1.36 9.40 -4.24
C THR A 465 -2.42 8.35 -4.59
N LYS A 466 -2.07 7.07 -4.44
CA LYS A 466 -2.99 5.92 -4.52
C LYS A 466 -3.27 5.42 -3.12
N VAL A 467 -4.52 5.19 -2.78
CA VAL A 467 -4.95 4.59 -1.50
C VAL A 467 -5.68 3.29 -1.81
N GLU A 468 -5.15 2.17 -1.33
CA GLU A 468 -5.70 0.83 -1.56
C GLU A 468 -6.15 0.23 -0.24
N ASP A 469 -7.45 0.05 -0.06
CA ASP A 469 -8.06 -0.56 1.12
C ASP A 469 -8.50 -1.98 0.77
N THR A 470 -7.71 -2.97 1.18
CA THR A 470 -8.08 -4.39 1.06
C THR A 470 -8.90 -4.80 2.27
N PHE A 471 -10.21 -4.96 2.08
CA PHE A 471 -11.16 -5.34 3.11
C PHE A 471 -11.36 -6.87 3.16
N SER A 472 -11.59 -7.38 4.37
CA SER A 472 -12.10 -8.73 4.62
C SER A 472 -13.37 -8.63 5.46
N VAL A 473 -14.49 -9.03 4.86
CA VAL A 473 -15.84 -8.96 5.41
C VAL A 473 -16.25 -10.38 5.81
N ARG A 474 -16.34 -10.67 7.12
CA ARG A 474 -16.94 -11.93 7.59
C ARG A 474 -18.34 -11.69 8.11
N ASN A 475 -19.30 -12.47 7.64
CA ASN A 475 -20.67 -12.41 8.13
C ASN A 475 -20.87 -13.42 9.28
N ASN A 476 -21.04 -12.93 10.51
CA ASN A 476 -21.40 -13.73 11.69
C ASN A 476 -22.87 -13.48 12.12
N GLY A 477 -23.65 -12.78 11.30
CA GLY A 477 -25.07 -12.51 11.51
C GLY A 477 -25.98 -13.57 10.87
N SER A 478 -27.30 -13.38 11.00
CA SER A 478 -28.32 -14.31 10.48
C SER A 478 -28.87 -13.95 9.09
N ALA A 479 -28.40 -12.86 8.48
CA ALA A 479 -28.86 -12.34 7.19
C ALA A 479 -27.68 -12.12 6.23
N PRO A 480 -27.86 -12.30 4.91
CA PRO A 480 -26.80 -12.09 3.92
C PRO A 480 -26.44 -10.61 3.74
N ILE A 481 -25.17 -10.34 3.44
CA ILE A 481 -24.65 -8.97 3.27
C ILE A 481 -24.40 -8.70 1.79
N ASN A 482 -25.07 -7.69 1.23
CA ASN A 482 -25.02 -7.36 -0.20
C ASN A 482 -24.11 -6.16 -0.53
N SER A 483 -23.72 -5.38 0.47
CA SER A 483 -22.97 -4.13 0.29
C SER A 483 -22.38 -3.63 1.60
N ILE A 484 -21.32 -2.82 1.52
CA ILE A 484 -20.88 -1.95 2.63
C ILE A 484 -20.91 -0.48 2.23
N GLU A 485 -20.66 0.40 3.19
CA GLU A 485 -20.59 1.85 3.02
C GLU A 485 -19.21 2.36 3.43
N VAL A 486 -18.63 3.23 2.60
CA VAL A 486 -17.31 3.82 2.78
C VAL A 486 -17.43 5.34 2.70
N PHE A 487 -16.75 6.04 3.59
CA PHE A 487 -16.85 7.48 3.76
C PHE A 487 -15.49 8.17 3.60
N LEU A 488 -15.54 9.45 3.22
CA LEU A 488 -14.37 10.34 3.15
C LEU A 488 -14.78 11.77 3.51
N PRO A 489 -14.14 12.45 4.47
CA PRO A 489 -14.45 13.84 4.81
C PRO A 489 -14.36 14.78 3.59
N THR A 490 -15.36 15.66 3.42
CA THR A 490 -15.50 16.57 2.26
C THR A 490 -14.32 17.52 2.05
N ARG A 491 -13.49 17.74 3.09
CA ARG A 491 -12.20 18.45 2.97
C ARG A 491 -11.26 17.83 1.90
N TRP A 492 -11.43 16.56 1.58
CA TRP A 492 -10.67 15.84 0.54
C TRP A 492 -11.34 15.87 -0.84
N GLU A 493 -12.59 16.33 -0.96
CA GLU A 493 -13.33 16.43 -2.22
C GLU A 493 -12.60 17.24 -3.31
N PRO A 494 -11.86 18.34 -3.00
CA PRO A 494 -11.08 19.07 -4.01
C PRO A 494 -9.86 18.32 -4.57
N TYR A 495 -9.43 17.23 -3.91
CA TYR A 495 -8.22 16.45 -4.22
C TYR A 495 -8.54 15.06 -4.78
N PHE A 496 -9.80 14.62 -4.64
CA PHE A 496 -10.28 13.30 -5.03
C PHE A 496 -10.44 13.21 -6.56
N LEU A 497 -9.82 12.20 -7.17
CA LEU A 497 -9.91 11.94 -8.60
C LEU A 497 -11.02 10.92 -8.90
N SER A 498 -10.91 9.71 -8.33
CA SER A 498 -11.83 8.61 -8.56
C SER A 498 -11.73 7.51 -7.49
N ILE A 499 -12.71 6.61 -7.51
CA ILE A 499 -12.77 5.37 -6.72
C ILE A 499 -13.16 4.22 -7.65
N SER A 500 -12.55 3.06 -7.47
CA SER A 500 -12.97 1.78 -8.06
C SER A 500 -12.81 0.65 -7.02
N ALA A 501 -13.43 -0.51 -7.26
CA ALA A 501 -13.28 -1.66 -6.38
C ALA A 501 -13.41 -2.98 -7.16
N THR A 502 -12.64 -4.00 -6.76
CA THR A 502 -12.70 -5.35 -7.32
C THR A 502 -12.71 -6.41 -6.21
N ASP A 503 -13.37 -7.53 -6.45
CA ASP A 503 -13.33 -8.70 -5.56
C ASP A 503 -12.03 -9.52 -5.74
N ALA A 504 -11.84 -10.54 -4.90
CA ALA A 504 -10.68 -11.44 -4.97
C ALA A 504 -10.58 -12.31 -6.24
N ASN A 505 -11.47 -12.14 -7.23
CA ASN A 505 -11.45 -12.77 -8.55
C ASN A 505 -11.36 -11.72 -9.68
N ASP A 506 -10.93 -10.49 -9.35
CA ASP A 506 -10.87 -9.32 -10.24
C ASP A 506 -12.23 -8.91 -10.86
N ARG A 507 -13.35 -9.29 -10.22
CA ARG A 507 -14.70 -8.86 -10.64
C ARG A 507 -14.98 -7.46 -10.10
N GLU A 508 -15.43 -6.56 -10.97
CA GLU A 508 -15.81 -5.18 -10.60
C GLU A 508 -16.98 -5.15 -9.61
N ILE A 509 -16.87 -4.28 -8.61
CA ILE A 509 -17.88 -4.03 -7.57
C ILE A 509 -18.62 -2.74 -7.92
N GLU A 510 -19.95 -2.77 -7.98
CA GLU A 510 -20.76 -1.61 -8.35
C GLU A 510 -20.70 -0.55 -7.23
N ILE A 511 -20.19 0.65 -7.55
CA ILE A 511 -20.06 1.75 -6.60
C ILE A 511 -21.13 2.81 -6.85
N VAL A 512 -22.10 2.92 -5.94
CA VAL A 512 -23.13 3.96 -5.98
C VAL A 512 -22.69 5.14 -5.11
N ARG A 513 -22.48 6.31 -5.72
CA ARG A 513 -22.28 7.56 -4.96
C ARG A 513 -23.59 7.99 -4.31
N VAL A 514 -23.56 8.17 -3.00
CA VAL A 514 -24.68 8.65 -2.19
C VAL A 514 -24.52 10.16 -1.95
N SER A 515 -25.62 10.84 -1.58
CA SER A 515 -25.59 12.23 -1.11
C SER A 515 -24.69 12.38 0.12
N ASN A 516 -23.87 13.43 0.14
CA ASN A 516 -23.00 13.75 1.28
C ASN A 516 -23.84 13.99 2.56
N GLU A 517 -23.38 13.49 3.69
CA GLU A 517 -24.02 13.61 5.00
C GLU A 517 -22.97 13.93 6.08
N ALA A 518 -23.29 14.83 7.01
CA ALA A 518 -22.42 15.23 8.13
C ALA A 518 -20.96 15.58 7.70
N ASP A 519 -20.80 16.34 6.62
CA ASP A 519 -19.50 16.68 6.00
C ASP A 519 -18.63 15.48 5.57
N LEU A 520 -19.29 14.35 5.25
CA LEU A 520 -18.68 13.18 4.62
C LEU A 520 -19.25 12.95 3.21
N MET A 521 -18.34 12.74 2.25
CA MET A 521 -18.60 12.03 0.99
C MET A 521 -18.91 10.57 1.33
N HIS A 522 -19.91 9.97 0.67
CA HIS A 522 -20.41 8.63 1.00
C HIS A 522 -20.61 7.81 -0.29
N TRP A 523 -20.01 6.62 -0.36
CA TRP A 523 -20.27 5.62 -1.40
C TRP A 523 -20.77 4.31 -0.78
N ARG A 524 -21.70 3.66 -1.48
CA ARG A 524 -22.11 2.28 -1.18
C ARG A 524 -21.51 1.35 -2.23
N LEU A 525 -20.78 0.34 -1.77
CA LEU A 525 -20.09 -0.65 -2.60
C LEU A 525 -20.93 -1.93 -2.59
N HIS A 526 -21.49 -2.30 -3.74
CA HIS A 526 -22.37 -3.45 -3.92
C HIS A 526 -21.58 -4.68 -4.39
N PHE A 527 -21.61 -5.74 -3.59
CA PHE A 527 -20.85 -6.96 -3.87
C PHE A 527 -21.46 -7.74 -5.04
N PHE A 528 -20.60 -8.39 -5.83
CA PHE A 528 -21.01 -9.20 -6.97
C PHE A 528 -21.86 -10.40 -6.54
N GLU A 529 -21.56 -10.96 -5.38
CA GLU A 529 -22.29 -12.04 -4.71
C GLU A 529 -22.58 -11.65 -3.24
N PRO A 530 -23.72 -12.06 -2.68
CA PRO A 530 -24.04 -11.82 -1.27
C PRO A 530 -23.16 -12.65 -0.35
N VAL A 531 -22.67 -12.06 0.75
CA VAL A 531 -21.91 -12.80 1.79
C VAL A 531 -22.90 -13.56 2.67
N SER A 532 -22.96 -14.88 2.56
CA SER A 532 -23.84 -15.73 3.37
C SER A 532 -23.35 -15.86 4.81
N VAL A 533 -24.17 -16.46 5.67
CA VAL A 533 -23.82 -16.72 7.09
C VAL A 533 -22.52 -17.54 7.18
N GLU A 534 -21.64 -17.15 8.09
CA GLU A 534 -20.26 -17.64 8.32
C GLU A 534 -19.23 -17.41 7.21
N GLU A 535 -19.64 -17.00 6.00
CA GLU A 535 -18.74 -16.76 4.86
C GLU A 535 -17.85 -15.52 5.04
N ILE A 536 -16.77 -15.48 4.24
CA ILE A 536 -15.80 -14.39 4.18
C ILE A 536 -15.70 -13.91 2.73
N TYR A 537 -15.94 -12.62 2.51
CA TYR A 537 -15.76 -11.96 1.22
C TYR A 537 -14.61 -10.96 1.31
N ASN A 538 -13.66 -11.06 0.38
CA ASN A 538 -12.49 -10.19 0.31
C ASN A 538 -12.55 -9.35 -0.96
N PHE A 539 -12.26 -8.06 -0.85
CA PHE A 539 -12.24 -7.14 -1.98
C PHE A 539 -11.28 -5.97 -1.70
N THR A 540 -10.82 -5.32 -2.76
CA THR A 540 -9.95 -4.14 -2.68
C THR A 540 -10.65 -2.93 -3.26
N SER A 541 -10.75 -1.86 -2.48
CA SER A 541 -11.15 -0.53 -2.94
C SER A 541 -9.90 0.29 -3.23
N VAL A 542 -9.87 0.98 -4.37
CA VAL A 542 -8.77 1.89 -4.76
C VAL A 542 -9.33 3.29 -4.92
N MET A 543 -8.75 4.27 -4.21
CA MET A 543 -8.99 5.70 -4.42
C MET A 543 -7.74 6.37 -4.97
N TYR A 544 -7.92 7.32 -5.89
CA TYR A 544 -6.85 8.15 -6.44
C TYR A 544 -7.02 9.61 -6.02
N PHE A 545 -5.91 10.25 -5.67
CA PHE A 545 -5.84 11.65 -5.25
C PHE A 545 -4.70 12.39 -5.93
N HIS A 546 -4.86 13.70 -6.13
CA HIS A 546 -3.78 14.60 -6.52
C HIS A 546 -3.42 15.56 -5.38
N SER A 547 -2.19 16.10 -5.41
CA SER A 547 -1.78 17.26 -4.60
C SER A 547 -1.99 17.12 -3.07
N LEU A 548 -1.95 15.90 -2.52
CA LEU A 548 -1.91 15.66 -1.07
C LEU A 548 -0.52 15.94 -0.45
N HIS A 549 0.49 16.20 -1.29
CA HIS A 549 1.86 16.49 -0.90
C HIS A 549 2.08 18.00 -0.75
N THR A 550 2.48 18.44 0.44
CA THR A 550 2.87 19.83 0.72
C THR A 550 4.39 19.94 0.75
N PHE A 551 4.96 20.92 0.05
CA PHE A 551 6.41 21.17 0.06
C PHE A 551 6.82 21.88 1.36
N LEU A 552 7.87 21.39 2.04
CA LEU A 552 8.37 21.92 3.32
C LEU A 552 9.74 22.58 3.21
N GLU A 553 10.70 21.99 2.51
CA GLU A 553 12.11 22.39 2.58
C GLU A 553 12.88 22.22 1.25
N GLU A 554 13.63 23.25 0.86
CA GLU A 554 14.40 23.29 -0.39
C GLU A 554 15.72 22.48 -0.36
N GLU A 555 16.49 22.50 0.73
CA GLU A 555 17.80 21.82 0.76
C GLU A 555 17.65 20.29 0.74
N GLY A 556 16.70 19.74 1.50
CA GLY A 556 16.36 18.32 1.49
C GLY A 556 15.32 17.87 0.46
N ASN A 557 14.72 18.77 -0.34
CA ASN A 557 13.54 18.50 -1.18
C ASN A 557 12.42 17.75 -0.41
N ILE A 558 12.08 18.24 0.78
CA ILE A 558 11.17 17.55 1.70
C ILE A 558 9.71 17.89 1.36
N PHE A 559 8.90 16.84 1.19
CA PHE A 559 7.45 16.90 1.04
C PHE A 559 6.76 16.19 2.21
N GLU A 560 5.67 16.76 2.69
CA GLU A 560 4.76 16.21 3.67
C GLU A 560 3.53 15.63 2.96
N LEU A 561 3.31 14.32 3.08
CA LEU A 561 2.01 13.69 2.77
C LEU A 561 1.21 13.61 4.07
N SER A 562 -0.01 14.17 4.08
CA SER A 562 -0.94 14.00 5.19
C SER A 562 -2.26 13.40 4.70
N PHE A 563 -2.70 12.29 5.28
CA PHE A 563 -3.97 11.63 4.93
C PHE A 563 -4.53 10.82 6.11
N LEU A 564 -5.69 10.20 5.92
CA LEU A 564 -6.34 9.37 6.94
C LEU A 564 -5.57 8.05 7.16
N ARG A 565 -5.28 7.70 8.41
CA ARG A 565 -4.56 6.47 8.80
C ARG A 565 -5.32 5.21 8.39
N TYR A 566 -6.65 5.24 8.48
CA TYR A 566 -7.56 4.13 8.18
C TYR A 566 -8.79 4.62 7.39
N PRO A 567 -9.53 3.72 6.68
CA PRO A 567 -10.77 4.10 6.01
C PRO A 567 -11.90 4.39 7.01
N VAL A 568 -12.71 5.41 6.70
CA VAL A 568 -13.87 5.80 7.52
C VAL A 568 -15.05 4.92 7.11
N VAL A 569 -15.51 4.07 8.03
CA VAL A 569 -16.60 3.11 7.84
C VAL A 569 -17.51 3.06 9.07
N PRO A 570 -18.82 2.79 8.94
CA PRO A 570 -19.79 2.80 10.04
C PRO A 570 -19.78 1.49 10.85
N TYR A 571 -18.66 0.77 10.85
CA TYR A 571 -18.50 -0.58 11.40
C TYR A 571 -17.22 -0.65 12.24
N VAL A 572 -17.18 -1.54 13.25
CA VAL A 572 -15.96 -1.76 14.03
C VAL A 572 -14.92 -2.45 13.16
N LEU A 573 -13.75 -1.83 13.02
CA LEU A 573 -12.61 -2.42 12.32
C LEU A 573 -11.78 -3.21 13.33
N ARG A 574 -12.06 -4.53 13.45
CA ARG A 574 -11.39 -5.42 14.42
C ARG A 574 -9.88 -5.45 14.27
N ARG A 575 -9.40 -5.28 13.04
CA ARG A 575 -7.99 -5.03 12.74
C ARG A 575 -7.90 -4.09 11.55
N ALA A 576 -7.16 -3.00 11.72
CA ALA A 576 -6.83 -2.06 10.67
C ALA A 576 -5.32 -1.85 10.64
N SER A 577 -4.69 -2.14 9.50
CA SER A 577 -3.26 -1.89 9.28
C SER A 577 -3.03 -0.78 8.26
N LEU A 578 -2.01 0.05 8.50
CA LEU A 578 -1.48 1.02 7.54
C LEU A 578 -0.12 0.53 7.04
N THR A 579 0.11 0.63 5.74
CA THR A 579 1.42 0.46 5.11
C THR A 579 1.65 1.61 4.12
N THR A 580 2.85 2.16 4.12
CA THR A 580 3.25 3.28 3.27
C THR A 580 4.32 2.86 2.27
N ASN A 581 4.02 3.07 0.98
CA ASN A 581 4.89 2.74 -0.14
C ASN A 581 5.35 4.03 -0.83
N LEU A 582 6.67 4.21 -0.94
CA LEU A 582 7.27 5.30 -1.68
C LEU A 582 7.65 4.83 -3.10
N ARG A 583 7.40 5.65 -4.12
CA ARG A 583 7.83 5.35 -5.50
C ARG A 583 9.36 5.31 -5.61
N SER A 584 9.86 4.63 -6.64
CA SER A 584 11.27 4.74 -7.01
C SER A 584 11.63 6.21 -7.29
N GLY A 585 12.61 6.73 -6.55
CA GLY A 585 13.05 8.14 -6.58
C GLY A 585 12.72 8.92 -5.30
N ASP A 586 11.79 8.43 -4.49
CA ASP A 586 11.48 8.98 -3.17
C ASP A 586 12.27 8.25 -2.07
N SER A 587 12.50 8.93 -0.95
CA SER A 587 13.09 8.33 0.26
C SER A 587 12.43 8.87 1.52
N LEU A 588 12.42 8.06 2.59
CA LEU A 588 11.76 8.41 3.84
C LEU A 588 12.60 9.43 4.63
N ALA A 589 12.00 10.56 5.02
CA ALA A 589 12.62 11.64 5.78
C ALA A 589 12.02 11.81 7.20
N SER A 590 11.38 10.76 7.71
CA SER A 590 10.75 10.66 9.04
C SER A 590 10.82 9.22 9.57
N ASP A 591 10.31 8.93 10.76
CA ASP A 591 10.10 7.53 11.18
C ASP A 591 9.01 6.85 10.33
N ARG A 592 9.01 5.51 10.27
CA ARG A 592 7.94 4.77 9.57
C ARG A 592 6.61 4.97 10.30
N VAL A 593 5.56 5.27 9.54
CA VAL A 593 4.19 5.46 10.07
C VAL A 593 3.33 4.19 10.00
N ASP A 594 3.90 3.10 9.46
CA ASP A 594 3.26 1.79 9.31
C ASP A 594 2.84 1.23 10.68
N ASP A 595 1.62 0.70 10.75
CA ASP A 595 0.94 0.51 12.03
C ASP A 595 -0.12 -0.61 11.92
N THR A 596 -0.54 -1.17 13.04
CA THR A 596 -1.67 -2.10 13.13
C THR A 596 -2.40 -1.89 14.45
N THR A 597 -3.62 -1.39 14.37
CA THR A 597 -4.52 -1.23 15.52
C THR A 597 -5.61 -2.30 15.48
N GLU A 598 -6.12 -2.66 16.66
CA GLU A 598 -7.25 -3.57 16.81
C GLU A 598 -8.46 -2.85 17.42
N ASN A 599 -9.65 -3.37 17.11
CA ASN A 599 -10.96 -2.88 17.56
C ASN A 599 -11.07 -1.34 17.41
N LEU A 600 -10.85 -0.82 16.19
CA LEU A 600 -10.96 0.60 15.89
C LEU A 600 -12.43 1.04 15.79
N GLU A 601 -12.75 2.19 16.35
CA GLU A 601 -14.12 2.65 16.50
C GLU A 601 -14.75 3.05 15.13
N PRO A 602 -16.06 2.84 14.94
CA PRO A 602 -16.76 3.29 13.74
C PRO A 602 -16.57 4.79 13.48
N MET A 603 -16.49 5.16 12.21
CA MET A 603 -16.34 6.56 11.76
C MET A 603 -15.06 7.28 12.24
N THR A 604 -14.04 6.55 12.72
CA THR A 604 -12.77 7.15 13.18
C THR A 604 -12.04 7.88 12.04
N CYS A 605 -11.88 9.20 12.20
CA CYS A 605 -11.13 10.06 11.27
C CYS A 605 -9.71 10.37 11.79
N GLU A 606 -8.90 9.35 12.06
CA GLU A 606 -7.51 9.53 12.48
C GLU A 606 -6.61 9.92 11.30
N MET A 607 -5.64 10.81 11.55
CA MET A 607 -4.68 11.33 10.56
C MET A 607 -3.28 10.75 10.77
N PHE A 608 -2.55 10.52 9.69
CA PHE A 608 -1.10 10.38 9.71
C PHE A 608 -0.45 11.47 8.87
N THR A 609 0.84 11.69 9.13
CA THR A 609 1.70 12.62 8.39
C THR A 609 3.02 11.91 8.13
N LEU A 610 3.50 11.97 6.88
CA LEU A 610 4.66 11.25 6.37
C LEU A 610 5.56 12.22 5.62
N ASN A 611 6.77 12.45 6.14
CA ASN A 611 7.76 13.29 5.48
C ASN A 611 8.67 12.42 4.61
N MET A 612 8.80 12.80 3.34
CA MET A 612 9.63 12.15 2.33
C MET A 612 10.54 13.18 1.65
N SER A 613 11.75 12.78 1.27
CA SER A 613 12.56 13.53 0.30
C SER A 613 12.27 12.97 -1.09
N SER A 614 11.82 13.83 -2.02
CA SER A 614 11.49 13.44 -3.39
C SER A 614 12.27 14.29 -4.41
N TYR A 615 12.96 13.62 -5.33
CA TYR A 615 13.64 14.23 -6.46
C TYR A 615 12.93 13.92 -7.79
N THR A 616 11.60 13.79 -7.75
CA THR A 616 10.80 13.34 -8.90
C THR A 616 10.16 14.51 -9.66
N PRO A 617 9.83 14.38 -10.96
CA PRO A 617 9.22 15.47 -11.72
C PRO A 617 7.80 15.79 -11.25
N TYR A 618 7.48 17.07 -11.05
CA TYR A 618 6.11 17.52 -10.77
C TYR A 618 5.63 18.44 -11.90
N LEU A 619 4.82 17.88 -12.79
CA LEU A 619 4.19 18.62 -13.87
C LEU A 619 2.69 18.84 -13.57
N THR A 620 2.20 20.04 -13.86
CA THR A 620 0.77 20.31 -14.06
C THR A 620 0.52 20.81 -15.48
N ALA A 621 -0.73 20.80 -15.92
CA ALA A 621 -1.09 21.15 -17.30
C ALA A 621 -2.43 21.89 -17.46
N ASP A 622 -2.50 22.73 -18.48
CA ASP A 622 -3.71 23.39 -19.00
C ASP A 622 -3.99 22.77 -20.39
N ARG A 623 -5.19 22.19 -20.61
CA ARG A 623 -5.51 21.41 -21.82
C ARG A 623 -6.73 21.94 -22.57
N SER A 624 -6.60 22.07 -23.88
CA SER A 624 -7.68 22.46 -24.79
C SER A 624 -7.81 21.44 -25.93
N THR A 625 -8.88 20.66 -25.91
CA THR A 625 -9.16 19.60 -26.91
C THR A 625 -10.32 20.05 -27.80
N ASN A 626 -10.03 20.40 -29.06
CA ASN A 626 -11.05 20.68 -30.06
C ASN A 626 -11.36 19.41 -30.83
N VAL A 627 -12.60 18.91 -30.75
CA VAL A 627 -13.04 17.72 -31.49
C VAL A 627 -14.11 18.10 -32.50
N LYS A 628 -13.83 17.91 -33.79
CA LYS A 628 -14.76 18.25 -34.86
C LYS A 628 -15.41 16.99 -35.42
N LEU A 629 -16.71 16.85 -35.19
CA LEU A 629 -17.51 15.73 -35.67
C LEU A 629 -17.76 15.89 -37.18
N ASN A 630 -17.05 15.10 -38.00
CA ASN A 630 -17.06 15.21 -39.45
C ASN A 630 -18.16 14.34 -40.07
N SER A 631 -18.95 14.92 -40.98
CA SER A 631 -20.01 14.26 -41.75
C SER A 631 -19.54 13.14 -42.69
N TRP A 632 -18.26 12.78 -42.66
CA TRP A 632 -17.61 11.76 -43.48
C TRP A 632 -17.07 10.57 -42.66
N GLY A 633 -17.53 10.40 -41.40
CA GLY A 633 -17.21 9.22 -40.58
C GLY A 633 -15.94 9.32 -39.73
N TRP A 634 -15.50 10.54 -39.40
CA TRP A 634 -14.29 10.77 -38.60
C TRP A 634 -14.52 11.82 -37.52
N LEU A 635 -13.87 11.64 -36.38
CA LEU A 635 -13.63 12.69 -35.39
C LEU A 635 -12.26 13.30 -35.69
N VAL A 636 -12.20 14.63 -35.87
CA VAL A 636 -10.92 15.34 -36.04
C VAL A 636 -10.54 15.97 -34.72
N TYR A 637 -9.43 15.55 -34.12
CA TYR A 637 -8.89 16.10 -32.89
C TYR A 637 -7.78 17.10 -33.22
N THR A 638 -7.85 18.27 -32.59
CA THR A 638 -6.74 19.21 -32.44
C THR A 638 -6.60 19.50 -30.95
N GLU A 639 -5.52 19.04 -30.36
CA GLU A 639 -5.21 19.24 -28.94
C GLU A 639 -4.11 20.27 -28.78
N GLU A 640 -4.27 21.15 -27.79
CA GLU A 640 -3.24 22.10 -27.33
C GLU A 640 -3.04 21.85 -25.84
N ILE A 641 -1.81 21.51 -25.47
CA ILE A 641 -1.41 21.11 -24.12
C ILE A 641 -0.29 22.06 -23.69
N SER A 642 -0.52 22.83 -22.64
CA SER A 642 0.51 23.60 -21.93
C SER A 642 0.91 22.82 -20.69
N ILE A 643 2.20 22.51 -20.54
CA ILE A 643 2.79 21.89 -19.35
C ILE A 643 3.60 22.93 -18.56
N HIS A 644 3.57 22.78 -17.24
CA HIS A 644 4.24 23.65 -16.27
C HIS A 644 5.04 22.77 -15.31
N ASN A 645 6.36 22.98 -15.20
CA ASN A 645 7.17 22.26 -14.21
C ASN A 645 7.20 23.06 -12.90
N ILE A 646 6.43 22.59 -11.92
CA ILE A 646 6.31 23.20 -10.58
C ILE A 646 7.13 22.44 -9.52
N GLY A 647 7.85 21.38 -9.93
CA GLY A 647 8.71 20.59 -9.05
C GLY A 647 10.16 21.08 -9.02
N THR A 648 11.02 20.32 -8.36
CA THR A 648 12.45 20.63 -8.20
C THR A 648 13.35 19.81 -9.13
N ALA A 649 12.81 18.80 -9.81
CA ALA A 649 13.51 17.98 -10.80
C ALA A 649 13.30 18.47 -12.25
N ASN A 650 14.23 18.14 -13.15
CA ASN A 650 14.08 18.39 -14.58
C ASN A 650 13.38 17.19 -15.26
N GLU A 651 12.53 17.45 -16.24
CA GLU A 651 11.87 16.40 -17.05
C GLU A 651 12.53 16.23 -18.43
N ASP A 652 12.59 14.98 -18.92
CA ASP A 652 13.15 14.62 -20.23
C ASP A 652 12.09 14.35 -21.30
N LYS A 653 10.97 13.76 -20.88
CA LYS A 653 9.90 13.26 -21.74
C LYS A 653 8.60 13.15 -20.94
N LEU A 654 7.46 13.08 -21.62
CA LEU A 654 6.18 12.71 -21.01
C LEU A 654 5.41 11.73 -21.90
N ALA A 655 4.45 11.01 -21.30
CA ALA A 655 3.56 10.09 -22.01
C ALA A 655 2.19 10.73 -22.30
N PHE A 656 1.62 10.43 -23.46
CA PHE A 656 0.26 10.81 -23.82
C PHE A 656 -0.43 9.66 -24.58
N GLU A 657 -1.49 9.10 -24.02
CA GLU A 657 -2.23 8.00 -24.65
C GLU A 657 -3.26 8.55 -25.65
N ILE A 658 -3.25 8.01 -26.87
CA ILE A 658 -4.25 8.27 -27.90
C ILE A 658 -5.24 7.09 -27.99
N PRO A 659 -6.56 7.34 -28.12
CA PRO A 659 -7.56 6.28 -28.26
C PRO A 659 -7.39 5.41 -29.50
N ALA A 660 -7.86 4.16 -29.43
CA ALA A 660 -7.87 3.22 -30.55
C ALA A 660 -8.61 3.78 -31.79
N TYR A 661 -8.27 3.28 -32.98
CA TYR A 661 -8.76 3.77 -34.27
C TYR A 661 -8.39 5.22 -34.60
N ALA A 662 -7.35 5.75 -33.95
CA ALA A 662 -6.66 6.96 -34.36
C ALA A 662 -5.80 6.76 -35.61
N SER A 663 -5.51 7.85 -36.32
CA SER A 663 -4.69 7.86 -37.52
C SER A 663 -4.22 9.27 -37.85
N GLY A 664 -3.17 9.39 -38.68
CA GLY A 664 -2.66 10.68 -39.16
C GLY A 664 -2.09 11.58 -38.05
N ILE A 665 -1.66 10.99 -36.93
CA ILE A 665 -1.11 11.66 -35.75
C ILE A 665 0.04 12.60 -36.15
N ARG A 666 -0.07 13.88 -35.77
CA ARG A 666 0.93 14.91 -36.02
C ARG A 666 1.25 15.66 -34.73
N ILE A 667 2.51 15.60 -34.30
CA ILE A 667 3.00 16.24 -33.08
C ILE A 667 3.82 17.49 -33.46
N HIS A 668 3.47 18.65 -32.95
CA HIS A 668 4.12 19.93 -33.32
C HIS A 668 3.98 21.01 -32.25
N ASP A 669 4.77 22.08 -32.38
CA ASP A 669 4.62 23.31 -31.61
C ASP A 669 4.60 24.55 -32.51
N LYS A 670 4.70 25.74 -31.90
CA LYS A 670 4.73 27.03 -32.60
C LYS A 670 5.91 27.21 -33.57
N VAL A 671 6.94 26.36 -33.50
CA VAL A 671 8.15 26.40 -34.35
C VAL A 671 8.09 25.33 -35.45
N GLY A 672 7.54 24.14 -35.16
CA GLY A 672 7.37 23.08 -36.16
C GLY A 672 7.07 21.71 -35.56
N ILE A 673 7.21 20.67 -36.39
CA ILE A 673 7.04 19.27 -35.97
C ILE A 673 8.06 18.91 -34.88
N LEU A 674 7.64 18.07 -33.93
CA LEU A 674 8.49 17.44 -32.93
C LEU A 674 8.98 16.10 -33.51
N ALA A 675 10.18 16.11 -34.11
CA ALA A 675 10.69 15.07 -35.00
C ALA A 675 11.08 13.77 -34.30
N ASP A 676 11.46 13.81 -33.01
CA ASP A 676 11.71 12.60 -32.23
C ASP A 676 10.41 12.05 -31.63
N SER A 677 9.59 12.93 -31.05
CA SER A 677 8.23 12.59 -30.57
C SER A 677 7.41 11.90 -31.66
N GLN A 678 7.44 12.43 -32.89
CA GLN A 678 6.70 11.91 -34.04
C GLN A 678 7.06 10.47 -34.43
N LYS A 679 8.24 9.95 -34.03
CA LYS A 679 8.63 8.55 -34.25
C LYS A 679 7.82 7.55 -33.41
N THR A 680 7.23 8.01 -32.30
CA THR A 680 6.41 7.15 -31.43
C THR A 680 4.97 6.99 -31.92
N ALA A 681 4.61 7.63 -33.03
CA ALA A 681 3.28 7.55 -33.64
C ALA A 681 3.13 6.38 -34.65
N GLU A 682 4.07 5.42 -34.72
CA GLU A 682 3.90 4.18 -35.48
C GLU A 682 3.19 3.12 -34.60
N HIS A 683 2.02 2.65 -35.00
CA HIS A 683 1.11 1.83 -34.19
C HIS A 683 0.19 0.94 -35.02
N GLU A 684 -0.45 -0.07 -34.40
CA GLU A 684 -1.57 -0.79 -35.02
C GLU A 684 -2.88 -0.01 -34.86
N PHE A 685 -3.70 0.03 -35.92
CA PHE A 685 -4.87 0.90 -36.01
C PHE A 685 -6.01 0.54 -35.03
N ASN A 686 -5.98 -0.63 -34.40
CA ASN A 686 -7.05 -1.15 -33.55
C ASN A 686 -6.78 -1.03 -32.04
N GLU A 687 -5.66 -0.43 -31.62
CA GLU A 687 -5.23 -0.36 -30.21
C GLU A 687 -4.98 1.09 -29.79
N SER A 688 -5.04 1.38 -28.49
CA SER A 688 -4.62 2.69 -27.97
C SER A 688 -3.09 2.81 -27.99
N VAL A 689 -2.58 4.04 -27.99
CA VAL A 689 -1.19 4.32 -28.34
C VAL A 689 -0.57 5.28 -27.34
N GLU A 690 0.39 4.82 -26.54
CA GLU A 690 1.22 5.70 -25.72
C GLU A 690 2.27 6.42 -26.60
N LEU A 691 2.05 7.70 -26.86
CA LEU A 691 3.06 8.57 -27.47
C LEU A 691 4.06 9.02 -26.41
N THR A 692 5.36 8.96 -26.72
CA THR A 692 6.39 9.65 -25.92
C THR A 692 6.71 11.01 -26.53
N ILE A 693 6.38 12.08 -25.81
CA ILE A 693 6.74 13.45 -26.17
C ILE A 693 8.14 13.75 -25.62
N ASN A 694 9.14 13.84 -26.48
CA ASN A 694 10.57 13.90 -26.13
C ASN A 694 11.05 15.35 -25.95
N LEU A 695 10.71 15.95 -24.80
CA LEU A 695 11.05 17.34 -24.44
C LEU A 695 12.56 17.63 -24.60
N GLN A 696 13.42 16.72 -24.14
CA GLN A 696 14.87 16.84 -24.26
C GLN A 696 15.32 16.91 -25.72
N SER A 697 15.06 15.90 -26.55
CA SER A 697 15.71 15.83 -27.86
C SER A 697 15.06 16.75 -28.90
N ASP A 698 13.75 17.02 -28.80
CA ASP A 698 13.06 17.92 -29.73
C ASP A 698 13.33 19.40 -29.46
N ARG A 699 13.54 19.84 -28.20
CA ARG A 699 13.66 21.28 -27.86
C ARG A 699 14.72 21.67 -26.82
N PHE A 700 14.88 20.96 -25.71
CA PHE A 700 15.64 21.49 -24.55
C PHE A 700 17.09 20.99 -24.40
N GLY A 701 17.48 19.95 -25.15
CA GLY A 701 18.83 19.37 -25.16
C GLY A 701 19.30 18.87 -23.79
N GLU A 702 20.61 18.96 -23.55
CA GLU A 702 21.23 18.67 -22.24
C GLU A 702 20.68 19.56 -21.11
N GLY A 703 20.02 20.67 -21.44
CA GLY A 703 19.37 21.56 -20.48
C GLY A 703 18.14 20.96 -19.80
N LYS A 704 17.45 20.00 -20.46
CA LYS A 704 16.18 19.38 -20.01
C LYS A 704 15.04 20.38 -19.76
N PHE A 705 13.84 19.91 -19.45
CA PHE A 705 12.70 20.77 -19.11
C PHE A 705 12.72 21.12 -17.61
N LYS A 706 13.19 22.33 -17.29
CA LYS A 706 13.58 22.72 -15.92
C LYS A 706 12.41 23.15 -15.03
N PRO A 707 12.59 23.11 -13.69
CA PRO A 707 11.75 23.83 -12.74
C PRO A 707 11.45 25.27 -13.17
N GLY A 708 10.19 25.69 -13.02
CA GLY A 708 9.71 27.03 -13.38
C GLY A 708 9.66 27.32 -14.88
N TRP A 709 9.69 26.30 -15.75
CA TRP A 709 9.48 26.45 -17.19
C TRP A 709 8.08 26.02 -17.63
N ASP A 710 7.58 26.73 -18.65
CA ASP A 710 6.33 26.45 -19.34
C ASP A 710 6.63 25.97 -20.78
N TYR A 711 5.85 25.01 -21.29
CA TYR A 711 5.93 24.62 -22.70
C TYR A 711 4.55 24.29 -23.27
N THR A 712 4.26 24.73 -24.49
CA THR A 712 2.99 24.45 -25.18
C THR A 712 3.24 23.73 -26.50
N PHE A 713 2.70 22.52 -26.62
CA PHE A 713 2.71 21.72 -27.85
C PHE A 713 1.30 21.34 -28.27
N LYS A 714 1.18 20.73 -29.46
CA LYS A 714 -0.08 20.34 -30.09
C LYS A 714 0.00 18.95 -30.69
N ILE A 715 -1.14 18.26 -30.68
CA ILE A 715 -1.33 16.96 -31.32
C ILE A 715 -2.59 17.04 -32.18
N ASP A 716 -2.45 16.86 -33.48
CA ASP A 716 -3.58 16.68 -34.40
C ASP A 716 -3.72 15.18 -34.74
N TYR A 717 -4.94 14.62 -34.71
CA TYR A 717 -5.19 13.23 -35.09
C TYR A 717 -6.65 12.98 -35.55
N PHE A 718 -6.89 11.86 -36.23
CA PHE A 718 -8.21 11.46 -36.75
C PHE A 718 -8.65 10.13 -36.15
N VAL A 719 -9.73 10.13 -35.35
CA VAL A 719 -10.33 8.90 -34.80
C VAL A 719 -11.52 8.47 -35.65
N LYS A 720 -11.62 7.17 -35.93
CA LYS A 720 -12.71 6.57 -36.72
C LYS A 720 -14.04 6.63 -35.94
N LEU A 721 -15.06 7.30 -36.49
CA LEU A 721 -16.28 7.63 -35.74
C LEU A 721 -17.15 6.40 -35.40
N ASP A 722 -17.27 5.46 -36.33
CA ASP A 722 -18.17 4.30 -36.20
C ASP A 722 -17.76 3.33 -35.08
N ALA A 723 -16.48 3.32 -34.68
CA ALA A 723 -15.96 2.51 -33.57
C ALA A 723 -16.46 2.99 -32.19
N TYR A 724 -16.86 4.26 -32.08
CA TYR A 724 -17.31 4.89 -30.82
C TYR A 724 -18.78 5.33 -30.88
N THR A 725 -19.57 4.72 -31.78
CA THR A 725 -21.00 5.00 -31.89
C THR A 725 -21.88 3.77 -31.76
N SER A 726 -22.91 3.87 -30.93
CA SER A 726 -23.92 2.85 -30.69
C SER A 726 -25.33 3.37 -31.05
N SER A 727 -26.31 2.47 -31.12
CA SER A 727 -27.71 2.86 -31.39
C SER A 727 -28.44 3.21 -30.10
N SER A 728 -29.12 4.34 -30.08
CA SER A 728 -29.84 4.84 -28.89
C SER A 728 -31.26 5.32 -29.28
N PRO A 729 -32.26 5.27 -28.37
CA PRO A 729 -33.60 5.79 -28.65
C PRO A 729 -33.58 7.26 -29.09
N GLY A 730 -33.79 7.47 -30.39
CA GLY A 730 -33.82 8.80 -31.01
C GLY A 730 -32.59 9.19 -31.82
N GLY A 731 -31.53 8.38 -31.90
CA GLY A 731 -30.36 8.69 -32.75
C GLY A 731 -29.19 7.72 -32.62
N SER A 732 -28.00 8.22 -32.99
CA SER A 732 -26.72 7.58 -32.67
C SER A 732 -26.19 8.17 -31.37
N LEU A 733 -25.83 7.31 -30.41
CA LEU A 733 -25.04 7.70 -29.24
C LEU A 733 -23.56 7.67 -29.65
N LEU A 734 -22.84 8.77 -29.41
CA LEU A 734 -21.39 8.88 -29.46
C LEU A 734 -20.88 9.01 -28.03
N GLU A 735 -19.99 8.11 -27.62
CA GLU A 735 -19.20 8.27 -26.40
C GLU A 735 -17.82 8.78 -26.84
N LEU A 736 -17.51 10.03 -26.50
CA LEU A 736 -16.43 10.77 -27.14
C LEU A 736 -15.06 10.33 -26.58
N PRO A 737 -14.22 9.64 -27.36
CA PRO A 737 -12.98 9.09 -26.82
C PRO A 737 -11.99 10.22 -26.48
N MET A 738 -11.44 10.21 -25.26
CA MET A 738 -10.45 11.17 -24.78
C MET A 738 -9.08 10.49 -24.72
N GLY A 739 -8.04 11.13 -25.25
CA GLY A 739 -6.66 10.76 -24.90
C GLY A 739 -6.32 11.17 -23.45
N THR A 740 -5.35 10.50 -22.83
CA THR A 740 -4.92 10.76 -21.44
C THR A 740 -3.50 11.31 -21.38
N LEU A 741 -3.19 12.16 -20.40
CA LEU A 741 -1.85 12.74 -20.20
C LEU A 741 -1.12 12.04 -19.04
N SER A 742 -1.20 10.70 -19.02
CA SER A 742 -0.64 9.87 -17.95
C SER A 742 -1.04 10.36 -16.54
N HIS A 743 -0.08 10.42 -15.61
CA HIS A 743 -0.23 10.92 -14.25
C HIS A 743 -0.12 12.47 -14.14
N ILE A 744 -0.10 13.24 -15.23
CA ILE A 744 -0.03 14.72 -15.12
C ILE A 744 -1.38 15.26 -14.68
N LEU A 745 -1.39 16.13 -13.66
CA LEU A 745 -2.59 16.84 -13.25
C LEU A 745 -2.94 17.92 -14.28
N VAL A 746 -4.03 17.70 -15.02
CA VAL A 746 -4.63 18.73 -15.86
C VAL A 746 -5.54 19.57 -14.99
N GLU A 747 -5.05 20.72 -14.53
CA GLU A 747 -5.77 21.65 -13.64
C GLU A 747 -7.10 22.10 -14.26
N LYS A 748 -7.11 22.23 -15.58
CA LYS A 748 -8.28 22.65 -16.36
C LYS A 748 -8.25 22.05 -17.76
N HIS A 749 -9.32 21.35 -18.10
CA HIS A 749 -9.53 20.76 -19.42
C HIS A 749 -10.75 21.40 -20.09
N THR A 750 -10.53 22.14 -21.17
CA THR A 750 -11.59 22.66 -22.04
C THR A 750 -11.80 21.72 -23.23
N VAL A 751 -12.99 21.13 -23.37
CA VAL A 751 -13.33 20.27 -24.51
C VAL A 751 -14.36 20.98 -25.39
N ASP A 752 -13.98 21.32 -26.62
CA ASP A 752 -14.84 21.96 -27.62
C ASP A 752 -15.30 20.92 -28.64
N LEU A 753 -16.52 20.40 -28.48
CA LEU A 753 -17.15 19.50 -29.46
C LEU A 753 -17.83 20.34 -30.56
N VAL A 754 -17.13 20.51 -31.69
CA VAL A 754 -17.54 21.32 -32.84
C VAL A 754 -18.43 20.49 -33.77
N LEU A 755 -19.72 20.80 -33.77
CA LEU A 755 -20.74 20.17 -34.60
C LEU A 755 -20.93 20.96 -35.90
N SER A 756 -20.96 20.26 -37.03
CA SER A 756 -21.26 20.88 -38.33
C SER A 756 -22.77 21.01 -38.58
N THR A 757 -23.17 21.97 -39.42
CA THR A 757 -24.59 22.25 -39.81
C THR A 757 -25.40 21.08 -40.36
N SER A 758 -24.80 19.91 -40.55
CA SER A 758 -25.50 18.67 -40.97
C SER A 758 -25.77 17.70 -39.80
N ILE A 759 -25.62 18.17 -38.56
CA ILE A 759 -25.74 17.36 -37.34
C ILE A 759 -26.69 18.09 -36.38
N SER A 760 -27.71 17.38 -35.89
CA SER A 760 -28.63 17.88 -34.87
C SER A 760 -28.46 17.07 -33.59
N VAL A 761 -28.15 17.74 -32.48
CA VAL A 761 -28.16 17.16 -31.13
C VAL A 761 -29.59 16.80 -30.75
N VAL A 762 -29.75 15.66 -30.10
CA VAL A 762 -30.99 15.21 -29.46
C VAL A 762 -30.88 15.34 -27.95
N ASP A 763 -29.77 14.84 -27.39
CA ASP A 763 -29.45 14.86 -25.96
C ASP A 763 -27.91 14.83 -25.76
N THR A 764 -27.41 15.25 -24.61
CA THR A 764 -25.97 15.27 -24.31
C THR A 764 -25.70 15.26 -22.79
N SER A 765 -24.67 14.55 -22.34
CA SER A 765 -24.31 14.47 -20.92
C SER A 765 -23.66 15.76 -20.39
N GLY A 766 -23.77 15.96 -19.07
CA GLY A 766 -22.98 16.95 -18.33
C GLY A 766 -23.37 18.42 -18.53
N ASN A 767 -22.66 19.30 -17.81
CA ASN A 767 -22.84 20.75 -17.91
C ASN A 767 -21.97 21.32 -19.04
N TYR A 768 -22.61 21.92 -20.05
CA TYR A 768 -21.93 22.51 -21.21
C TYR A 768 -22.37 23.94 -21.48
N ARG A 769 -21.48 24.70 -22.11
CA ARG A 769 -21.77 26.03 -22.67
C ARG A 769 -21.94 25.93 -24.18
N LEU A 770 -23.13 26.25 -24.66
CA LEU A 770 -23.44 26.33 -26.08
C LEU A 770 -22.82 27.60 -26.70
N LEU A 771 -22.06 27.44 -27.78
CA LEU A 771 -21.45 28.52 -28.55
C LEU A 771 -21.88 28.43 -30.02
N TYR A 772 -22.44 29.51 -30.56
CA TYR A 772 -22.90 29.58 -31.95
C TYR A 772 -21.84 30.20 -32.85
N GLY A 773 -21.38 29.45 -33.85
CA GLY A 773 -20.58 29.96 -34.96
C GLY A 773 -21.46 30.33 -36.17
N ALA A 774 -20.83 30.73 -37.27
CA ALA A 774 -21.56 31.09 -38.49
C ALA A 774 -22.01 29.86 -39.32
N PHE A 775 -21.30 28.73 -39.21
CA PHE A 775 -21.55 27.51 -39.98
C PHE A 775 -21.34 26.22 -39.14
N ASP A 776 -21.35 26.38 -37.83
CA ASP A 776 -20.96 25.41 -36.82
C ASP A 776 -21.59 25.77 -35.46
N THR A 777 -21.67 24.78 -34.58
CA THR A 777 -22.20 24.94 -33.22
C THR A 777 -21.32 24.11 -32.28
N THR A 778 -20.75 24.74 -31.26
CA THR A 778 -19.78 24.11 -30.38
C THR A 778 -20.39 23.90 -29.00
N LEU A 779 -20.32 22.66 -28.51
CA LEU A 779 -20.59 22.34 -27.11
C LEU A 779 -19.26 22.46 -26.36
N ARG A 780 -19.11 23.49 -25.53
CA ARG A 780 -17.92 23.67 -24.69
C ARG A 780 -18.14 23.08 -23.31
N TYR A 781 -17.39 22.04 -22.99
CA TYR A 781 -17.24 21.52 -21.63
C TYR A 781 -16.02 22.18 -20.97
N THR A 782 -16.03 22.28 -19.65
CA THR A 782 -14.88 22.73 -18.88
C THR A 782 -14.86 21.94 -17.57
N VAL A 783 -13.86 21.07 -17.45
CA VAL A 783 -13.62 20.23 -16.28
C VAL A 783 -12.32 20.69 -15.62
N PHE A 784 -12.17 20.45 -14.32
CA PHE A 784 -11.00 20.83 -13.52
C PHE A 784 -10.46 19.59 -12.82
N ASN A 785 -9.17 19.61 -12.45
CA ASN A 785 -8.47 18.56 -11.70
C ASN A 785 -8.63 17.15 -12.33
N THR A 786 -8.34 17.04 -13.63
CA THR A 786 -8.47 15.79 -14.41
C THR A 786 -7.11 15.12 -14.67
N THR A 787 -7.13 13.80 -14.76
CA THR A 787 -5.97 12.91 -14.93
C THR A 787 -6.39 11.69 -15.78
N GLN A 788 -5.49 10.72 -16.02
CA GLN A 788 -5.91 9.41 -16.57
C GLN A 788 -6.95 8.67 -15.71
N TYR A 789 -7.04 8.96 -14.40
CA TYR A 789 -7.92 8.28 -13.47
C TYR A 789 -9.35 8.86 -13.42
N ASN A 790 -9.57 10.04 -14.02
CA ASN A 790 -10.85 10.73 -14.10
C ASN A 790 -10.97 11.56 -15.40
N PRO A 791 -10.91 10.94 -16.59
CA PRO A 791 -11.00 11.64 -17.88
C PRO A 791 -12.41 12.21 -18.11
N PRO A 792 -12.57 13.33 -18.86
CA PRO A 792 -13.89 13.91 -19.13
C PRO A 792 -14.84 13.00 -19.94
N GLU A 793 -15.90 12.51 -19.29
CA GLU A 793 -16.97 11.80 -19.97
C GLU A 793 -17.93 12.74 -20.72
N VAL A 794 -17.85 12.71 -22.06
CA VAL A 794 -18.78 13.42 -22.96
C VAL A 794 -19.53 12.41 -23.81
N ARG A 795 -20.84 12.28 -23.56
CA ARG A 795 -21.76 11.38 -24.28
C ARG A 795 -22.79 12.21 -25.04
N LEU A 796 -22.95 11.98 -26.35
CA LEU A 796 -23.79 12.79 -27.24
C LEU A 796 -24.76 11.90 -28.04
N VAL A 797 -26.07 12.13 -27.91
CA VAL A 797 -27.07 11.54 -28.82
C VAL A 797 -27.33 12.52 -29.97
N TYR A 798 -27.08 12.10 -31.21
CA TYR A 798 -27.21 12.97 -32.39
C TYR A 798 -27.89 12.28 -33.58
N ASN A 799 -28.41 13.10 -34.49
CA ASN A 799 -28.89 12.68 -35.80
C ASN A 799 -28.13 13.38 -36.92
N LEU A 800 -27.97 12.66 -38.05
CA LEU A 800 -27.42 13.19 -39.29
C LEU A 800 -28.55 13.79 -40.14
N ALA A 801 -28.47 15.10 -40.38
CA ALA A 801 -29.41 15.80 -41.25
C ALA A 801 -29.07 15.62 -42.74
N ILE A 802 -30.09 15.73 -43.60
CA ILE A 802 -29.98 15.59 -45.07
C ILE A 802 -28.95 16.60 -45.69
N GLY A 803 -28.57 17.65 -44.94
CA GLY A 803 -27.57 18.64 -45.31
C GLY A 803 -26.18 18.10 -45.71
N ILE A 804 -25.83 16.85 -45.39
CA ILE A 804 -24.57 16.23 -45.87
C ILE A 804 -24.50 16.27 -47.41
N VAL A 805 -25.63 16.02 -48.09
CA VAL A 805 -25.74 16.04 -49.56
C VAL A 805 -25.60 17.46 -50.13
N ALA A 806 -25.83 18.50 -49.33
CA ALA A 806 -25.75 19.88 -49.78
C ALA A 806 -24.31 20.29 -50.16
N ARG A 807 -23.27 19.73 -49.55
CA ARG A 807 -21.87 20.09 -49.87
C ARG A 807 -21.49 19.74 -51.33
N PRO A 808 -21.65 18.50 -51.83
CA PRO A 808 -21.50 18.20 -53.25
C PRO A 808 -22.41 19.03 -54.16
N LEU A 809 -23.66 19.29 -53.76
CA LEU A 809 -24.61 20.09 -54.54
C LEU A 809 -24.19 21.58 -54.65
N ILE A 810 -23.58 22.16 -53.61
CA ILE A 810 -23.04 23.52 -53.64
C ILE A 810 -21.85 23.60 -54.62
N PHE A 811 -20.93 22.63 -54.62
CA PHE A 811 -19.86 22.58 -55.62
C PHE A 811 -20.39 22.41 -57.04
N ALA A 812 -21.38 21.52 -57.24
CA ALA A 812 -22.05 21.35 -58.53
C ALA A 812 -22.78 22.64 -58.98
N PHE A 813 -23.39 23.39 -58.05
CA PHE A 813 -24.04 24.67 -58.32
C PHE A 813 -23.02 25.77 -58.69
N ILE A 814 -21.89 25.87 -57.98
CA ILE A 814 -20.80 26.80 -58.30
C ILE A 814 -20.23 26.51 -59.70
N ILE A 815 -19.94 25.23 -60.00
CA ILE A 815 -19.46 24.80 -61.32
C ILE A 815 -20.51 25.08 -62.40
N GLY A 816 -21.79 24.81 -62.12
CA GLY A 816 -22.92 25.10 -63.00
C GLY A 816 -23.11 26.61 -63.26
N LEU A 817 -22.89 27.45 -62.25
CA LEU A 817 -22.95 28.91 -62.36
C LEU A 817 -21.79 29.44 -63.19
N VAL A 818 -20.56 28.96 -62.97
CA VAL A 818 -19.38 29.28 -63.80
C VAL A 818 -19.60 28.85 -65.26
N ALA A 819 -20.12 27.64 -65.50
CA ALA A 819 -20.47 27.17 -66.83
C ALA A 819 -21.57 28.03 -67.48
N THR A 820 -22.60 28.42 -66.73
CA THR A 820 -23.70 29.27 -67.19
C THR A 820 -23.21 30.68 -67.52
N ALA A 821 -22.32 31.25 -66.70
CA ALA A 821 -21.66 32.53 -66.97
C ALA A 821 -20.79 32.46 -68.23
N TYR A 822 -20.00 31.40 -68.40
CA TYR A 822 -19.19 31.18 -69.61
C TYR A 822 -20.06 31.05 -70.89
N VAL A 823 -21.14 30.26 -70.84
CA VAL A 823 -22.09 30.13 -71.96
C VAL A 823 -22.80 31.46 -72.25
N SER A 824 -23.18 32.21 -71.22
CA SER A 824 -23.82 33.53 -71.38
C SER A 824 -22.86 34.54 -72.00
N TYR A 825 -21.63 34.63 -71.51
CA TYR A 825 -20.56 35.45 -72.09
C TYR A 825 -20.31 35.10 -73.56
N ARG A 826 -20.25 33.81 -73.91
CA ARG A 826 -20.11 33.36 -75.31
C ARG A 826 -21.33 33.71 -76.18
N LYS A 827 -22.54 33.75 -75.62
CA LYS A 827 -23.78 34.20 -76.29
C LYS A 827 -23.88 35.72 -76.46
N ILE A 828 -23.24 36.52 -75.60
CA ILE A 828 -23.29 38.00 -75.63
C ILE A 828 -22.19 38.59 -76.54
N ARG A 829 -21.82 37.88 -77.61
CA ARG A 829 -21.25 38.55 -78.79
C ARG A 829 -22.38 39.32 -79.48
N PRO A 830 -22.36 40.66 -79.55
CA PRO A 830 -23.40 41.40 -80.23
C PRO A 830 -23.41 41.04 -81.72
N LYS A 831 -24.57 40.66 -82.27
CA LYS A 831 -24.76 40.64 -83.72
C LYS A 831 -24.59 42.08 -84.21
N GLY A 832 -23.56 42.32 -85.03
CA GLY A 832 -23.34 43.63 -85.63
C GLY A 832 -24.58 44.09 -86.43
N PRO A 833 -24.94 45.38 -86.40
CA PRO A 833 -26.13 45.87 -87.08
C PRO A 833 -26.00 45.69 -88.59
N VAL A 834 -27.11 45.31 -89.24
CA VAL A 834 -27.20 45.16 -90.70
C VAL A 834 -27.00 46.54 -91.36
N PRO A 835 -26.00 46.71 -92.26
CA PRO A 835 -25.83 47.97 -92.99
C PRO A 835 -26.91 48.11 -94.06
N VAL A 836 -27.67 49.22 -94.02
CA VAL A 836 -28.54 49.63 -95.12
C VAL A 836 -27.68 50.12 -96.29
N VAL A 837 -28.01 49.69 -97.53
CA VAL A 837 -27.16 49.91 -98.72
C VAL A 837 -27.55 51.19 -99.47
N GLY A 838 -26.55 52.02 -99.78
CA GLY A 838 -26.63 53.18 -100.67
C GLY A 838 -26.80 54.51 -99.93
N LYS A 839 -26.07 55.58 -100.23
CA LYS A 839 -25.11 55.87 -101.33
C LYS A 839 -23.68 56.00 -100.74
N SER A 840 -22.58 55.89 -101.48
CA SER A 840 -22.35 56.12 -102.91
C SER A 840 -21.49 55.04 -103.59
N THR A 841 -21.39 55.12 -104.92
CA THR A 841 -20.70 54.14 -105.78
C THR A 841 -19.23 54.45 -106.00
N GLU A 842 -18.37 53.44 -105.85
CA GLU A 842 -17.26 53.24 -106.79
C GLU A 842 -16.89 51.75 -106.97
N LYS A 843 -16.01 51.46 -107.94
CA LYS A 843 -15.93 50.15 -108.62
C LYS A 843 -14.97 49.17 -107.95
N VAL A 844 -15.49 48.05 -107.44
CA VAL A 844 -14.72 46.80 -107.25
C VAL A 844 -15.46 45.63 -107.94
N ARG A 845 -14.70 44.64 -108.44
CA ARG A 845 -15.19 43.62 -109.38
C ARG A 845 -15.98 42.51 -108.66
N ARG A 846 -17.05 42.02 -109.30
CA ARG A 846 -17.67 40.73 -108.95
C ARG A 846 -16.65 39.61 -109.12
N GLN A 847 -16.50 38.77 -108.10
CA GLN A 847 -16.16 37.36 -108.28
C GLN A 847 -17.36 36.54 -107.80
N VAL A 848 -17.79 35.57 -108.61
CA VAL A 848 -18.90 34.68 -108.29
C VAL A 848 -18.30 33.46 -107.59
N GLY A 849 -18.75 33.16 -106.37
CA GLY A 849 -18.43 31.90 -105.68
C GLY A 849 -19.33 30.77 -106.13
N ALA A 850 -18.94 29.53 -105.83
CA ALA A 850 -19.85 28.39 -105.87
C ALA A 850 -20.97 28.57 -104.80
N PRO A 851 -22.17 27.97 -104.99
CA PRO A 851 -23.19 27.94 -103.94
C PRO A 851 -22.66 27.26 -102.66
N PRO A 852 -22.98 27.77 -101.45
CA PRO A 852 -22.59 27.12 -100.19
C PRO A 852 -23.08 25.68 -100.06
N GLU A 853 -24.24 25.37 -100.64
CA GLU A 853 -24.81 24.02 -100.62
C GLU A 853 -23.95 23.04 -101.43
N LEU A 854 -23.48 23.44 -102.62
CA LEU A 854 -22.57 22.66 -103.48
C LEU A 854 -21.18 22.47 -102.83
N LEU A 855 -20.67 23.49 -102.14
CA LEU A 855 -19.43 23.40 -101.38
C LEU A 855 -19.54 22.40 -100.21
N ARG A 856 -20.65 22.45 -99.47
CA ARG A 856 -20.92 21.50 -98.39
C ARG A 856 -21.12 20.08 -98.94
N GLU A 857 -21.89 19.90 -100.01
CA GLU A 857 -22.12 18.59 -100.63
C GLU A 857 -20.82 17.94 -101.08
N PHE A 858 -19.93 18.69 -101.75
CA PHE A 858 -18.59 18.21 -102.11
C PHE A 858 -17.76 17.79 -100.88
N ALA A 859 -17.70 18.64 -99.84
CA ALA A 859 -16.93 18.34 -98.63
C ALA A 859 -17.47 17.10 -97.90
N ASP A 860 -18.79 17.01 -97.75
CA ASP A 860 -19.49 15.94 -97.05
C ASP A 860 -19.34 14.59 -97.79
N MET A 861 -19.49 14.57 -99.12
CA MET A 861 -19.23 13.38 -99.95
C MET A 861 -17.77 12.92 -99.88
N TYR A 862 -16.80 13.84 -99.97
CA TYR A 862 -15.38 13.49 -99.95
C TYR A 862 -14.92 13.03 -98.56
N SER A 863 -15.42 13.65 -97.48
CA SER A 863 -15.23 13.24 -96.09
C SER A 863 -15.82 11.85 -95.81
N ARG A 864 -17.02 11.57 -96.34
CA ARG A 864 -17.63 10.22 -96.28
C ARG A 864 -16.80 9.19 -97.05
N LYS A 865 -16.22 9.54 -98.21
CA LYS A 865 -15.33 8.65 -98.97
C LYS A 865 -14.08 8.28 -98.16
N THR A 866 -13.34 9.25 -97.62
CA THR A 866 -12.11 8.97 -96.85
C THR A 866 -12.41 8.19 -95.56
N ALA A 867 -13.55 8.46 -94.91
CA ALA A 867 -14.02 7.68 -93.77
C ALA A 867 -14.34 6.21 -94.14
N LEU A 868 -15.05 5.97 -95.24
CA LEU A 868 -15.37 4.62 -95.72
C LEU A 868 -14.13 3.84 -96.19
N GLU A 869 -13.16 4.49 -96.85
CA GLU A 869 -11.85 3.88 -97.16
C GLU A 869 -11.10 3.45 -95.88
N MET A 870 -11.04 4.33 -94.89
CA MET A 870 -10.40 4.04 -93.61
C MET A 870 -11.09 2.86 -92.89
N ASP A 871 -12.43 2.82 -92.90
CA ASP A 871 -13.18 1.74 -92.26
C ASP A 871 -13.07 0.41 -93.03
N LEU A 872 -12.93 0.44 -94.37
CA LEU A 872 -12.55 -0.72 -95.16
C LEU A 872 -11.16 -1.24 -94.76
N GLU A 873 -10.17 -0.36 -94.53
CA GLU A 873 -8.85 -0.79 -94.05
C GLU A 873 -8.90 -1.32 -92.60
N LYS A 874 -9.64 -0.68 -91.69
CA LYS A 874 -9.88 -1.20 -90.33
C LYS A 874 -10.54 -2.57 -90.35
N LEU A 875 -11.52 -2.79 -91.25
CA LEU A 875 -12.22 -4.07 -91.42
C LEU A 875 -11.26 -5.15 -91.96
N GLN A 876 -10.45 -4.85 -92.98
CA GLN A 876 -9.42 -5.75 -93.48
C GLN A 876 -8.36 -6.07 -92.41
N ALA A 877 -7.90 -5.09 -91.65
CA ALA A 877 -6.96 -5.28 -90.55
C ALA A 877 -7.55 -6.15 -89.43
N SER A 878 -8.82 -5.94 -89.08
CA SER A 878 -9.53 -6.73 -88.07
C SER A 878 -9.77 -8.16 -88.51
N ARG A 879 -10.08 -8.38 -89.80
CA ARG A 879 -10.16 -9.72 -90.40
C ARG A 879 -8.79 -10.43 -90.43
N ARG A 880 -7.70 -9.74 -90.73
CA ARG A 880 -6.31 -10.27 -90.64
C ARG A 880 -5.91 -10.62 -89.19
N ARG A 881 -6.47 -9.92 -88.20
CA ARG A 881 -6.30 -10.18 -86.76
C ARG A 881 -7.31 -11.20 -86.20
N GLY A 882 -8.10 -11.86 -87.04
CA GLY A 882 -9.08 -12.88 -86.63
C GLY A 882 -10.35 -12.34 -85.94
N LYS A 883 -10.43 -11.04 -85.63
CA LYS A 883 -11.52 -10.42 -84.83
C LYS A 883 -12.88 -10.33 -85.54
N VAL A 884 -12.97 -10.67 -86.82
CA VAL A 884 -14.21 -10.61 -87.63
C VAL A 884 -14.38 -11.93 -88.39
N SER A 885 -15.60 -12.49 -88.35
CA SER A 885 -15.90 -13.76 -89.03
C SER A 885 -15.83 -13.61 -90.57
N LYS A 886 -15.66 -14.71 -91.32
CA LYS A 886 -15.62 -14.63 -92.80
C LYS A 886 -16.95 -14.10 -93.38
N LYS A 887 -18.09 -14.55 -92.84
CA LYS A 887 -19.43 -14.16 -93.30
C LYS A 887 -19.69 -12.67 -93.05
N GLU A 888 -19.41 -12.21 -91.84
CA GLU A 888 -19.56 -10.80 -91.44
C GLU A 888 -18.61 -9.88 -92.20
N TYR A 889 -17.35 -10.29 -92.37
CA TYR A 889 -16.38 -9.55 -93.18
C TYR A 889 -16.86 -9.37 -94.62
N MET A 890 -17.39 -10.43 -95.26
CA MET A 890 -17.93 -10.33 -96.62
C MET A 890 -19.17 -9.45 -96.72
N ILE A 891 -20.04 -9.45 -95.70
CA ILE A 891 -21.23 -8.58 -95.67
C ILE A 891 -20.81 -7.11 -95.52
N ARG A 892 -19.97 -6.79 -94.52
CA ARG A 892 -19.49 -5.42 -94.28
C ARG A 892 -18.59 -4.91 -95.41
N GLU A 893 -17.76 -5.78 -96.03
CA GLU A 893 -16.96 -5.42 -97.20
C GLU A 893 -17.85 -5.10 -98.41
N LYS A 894 -18.94 -5.83 -98.63
CA LYS A 894 -19.89 -5.52 -99.71
C LYS A 894 -20.64 -4.21 -99.45
N ASP A 895 -21.14 -4.00 -98.22
CA ASP A 895 -21.86 -2.78 -97.84
C ASP A 895 -20.99 -1.52 -97.97
N ILE A 896 -19.76 -1.55 -97.46
CA ILE A 896 -18.82 -0.43 -97.58
C ILE A 896 -18.43 -0.20 -99.04
N LYS A 897 -18.20 -1.26 -99.84
CA LYS A 897 -17.88 -1.11 -101.27
C LYS A 897 -19.03 -0.55 -102.09
N SER A 898 -20.28 -0.97 -101.83
CA SER A 898 -21.46 -0.39 -102.50
C SER A 898 -21.48 1.12 -102.28
N LYS A 899 -21.39 1.58 -101.02
CA LYS A 899 -21.39 3.00 -100.68
C LYS A 899 -20.22 3.78 -101.26
N LEU A 900 -19.09 3.12 -101.50
CA LEU A 900 -17.91 3.73 -102.13
C LEU A 900 -18.09 3.81 -103.66
N GLU A 901 -18.73 2.83 -104.28
CA GLU A 901 -19.11 2.80 -105.69
C GLU A 901 -20.24 3.81 -106.01
N ASP A 902 -21.20 3.96 -105.10
CA ASP A 902 -22.25 4.99 -105.13
C ASP A 902 -21.58 6.40 -105.15
N ILE A 903 -20.74 6.71 -104.16
CA ILE A 903 -20.03 8.00 -104.06
C ILE A 903 -19.07 8.21 -105.25
N ASP A 904 -18.34 7.19 -105.70
CA ASP A 904 -17.44 7.30 -106.87
C ASP A 904 -18.19 7.55 -108.19
N SER A 905 -19.50 7.26 -108.26
CA SER A 905 -20.34 7.58 -109.40
C SER A 905 -20.87 9.03 -109.39
N GLU A 906 -21.17 9.57 -108.21
CA GLU A 906 -21.76 10.92 -108.05
C GLU A 906 -20.69 12.03 -107.92
N LEU A 907 -19.60 11.75 -107.20
CA LEU A 907 -18.52 12.71 -106.91
C LEU A 907 -17.90 13.37 -108.16
N PRO A 908 -17.70 12.71 -109.32
CA PRO A 908 -17.19 13.37 -110.52
C PRO A 908 -18.07 14.52 -111.01
N SER A 909 -19.39 14.38 -110.93
CA SER A 909 -20.32 15.43 -111.37
C SER A 909 -20.29 16.66 -110.47
N VAL A 910 -20.33 16.47 -109.14
CA VAL A 910 -20.18 17.55 -108.15
C VAL A 910 -18.82 18.24 -108.27
N LYS A 911 -17.75 17.46 -108.52
CA LYS A 911 -16.39 17.96 -108.77
C LYS A 911 -16.33 18.88 -110.00
N ASP A 912 -16.84 18.44 -111.15
CA ASP A 912 -16.79 19.20 -112.39
C ASP A 912 -17.66 20.46 -112.33
N GLU A 913 -18.80 20.41 -111.63
CA GLU A 913 -19.62 21.59 -111.33
C GLU A 913 -18.85 22.60 -110.46
N LEU A 914 -18.18 22.15 -109.39
CA LEU A 914 -17.35 23.02 -108.54
C LEU A 914 -16.16 23.65 -109.30
N ILE A 915 -15.55 22.91 -110.23
CA ILE A 915 -14.48 23.39 -111.13
C ILE A 915 -15.00 24.47 -112.10
N SER A 916 -16.28 24.46 -112.45
CA SER A 916 -16.89 25.49 -113.31
C SER A 916 -16.99 26.86 -112.63
N HIS A 917 -17.14 26.89 -111.30
CA HIS A 917 -17.32 28.10 -110.51
C HIS A 917 -16.05 28.93 -110.25
N GLY A 918 -14.85 28.42 -110.57
CA GLY A 918 -13.65 29.26 -110.62
C GLY A 918 -12.32 28.55 -110.40
N SER A 919 -11.22 29.22 -110.75
CA SER A 919 -9.86 28.66 -110.61
C SER A 919 -9.54 28.29 -109.17
N LYS A 920 -9.96 29.07 -108.17
CA LYS A 920 -9.75 28.76 -106.74
C LYS A 920 -10.20 27.34 -106.38
N TYR A 921 -11.39 26.93 -106.81
CA TYR A 921 -11.94 25.60 -106.51
C TYR A 921 -11.24 24.50 -107.32
N ARG A 922 -10.86 24.79 -108.57
CA ARG A 922 -10.00 23.91 -109.37
C ARG A 922 -8.63 23.67 -108.72
N ASP A 923 -8.00 24.72 -108.19
CA ASP A 923 -6.68 24.63 -107.54
C ASP A 923 -6.78 23.87 -106.21
N MET A 924 -7.85 24.08 -105.43
CA MET A 924 -8.15 23.31 -104.22
C MET A 924 -8.40 21.83 -104.51
N ILE A 925 -9.23 21.52 -105.52
CA ILE A 925 -9.49 20.14 -105.96
C ILE A 925 -8.20 19.49 -106.46
N ALA A 926 -7.39 20.18 -107.28
CA ALA A 926 -6.14 19.64 -107.79
C ALA A 926 -5.12 19.32 -106.68
N GLN A 927 -5.05 20.14 -105.63
CA GLN A 927 -4.24 19.84 -104.45
C GLN A 927 -4.78 18.63 -103.68
N LEU A 928 -6.10 18.54 -103.48
CA LEU A 928 -6.76 17.44 -102.78
C LEU A 928 -6.66 16.10 -103.54
N GLU A 929 -6.70 16.12 -104.87
CA GLU A 929 -6.38 14.94 -105.70
C GLU A 929 -4.89 14.58 -105.65
N MET A 930 -3.98 15.57 -105.68
CA MET A 930 -2.53 15.34 -105.55
C MET A 930 -2.16 14.72 -104.19
N GLU A 931 -2.77 15.16 -103.09
CA GLU A 931 -2.56 14.52 -101.78
C GLU A 931 -3.20 13.13 -101.71
N ASN A 932 -4.35 12.89 -102.35
CA ASN A 932 -4.95 11.57 -102.39
C ASN A 932 -4.14 10.57 -103.24
N GLU A 933 -3.56 11.01 -104.36
CA GLU A 933 -2.63 10.21 -105.16
C GLU A 933 -1.36 9.87 -104.36
N LYS A 934 -0.84 10.80 -103.54
CA LYS A 934 0.26 10.50 -102.59
C LYS A 934 -0.16 9.46 -101.56
N VAL A 935 -1.40 9.51 -101.04
CA VAL A 935 -1.92 8.53 -100.09
C VAL A 935 -2.00 7.13 -100.73
N GLU A 936 -2.67 6.95 -101.87
CA GLU A 936 -2.71 5.63 -102.53
C GLU A 936 -1.35 5.17 -103.08
N GLY A 937 -0.50 6.09 -103.56
CA GLY A 937 0.88 5.79 -103.94
C GLY A 937 1.71 5.26 -102.77
N ALA A 938 1.61 5.88 -101.59
CA ALA A 938 2.28 5.42 -100.38
C ALA A 938 1.67 4.11 -99.83
N LYS A 939 0.33 3.96 -99.85
CA LYS A 939 -0.36 2.69 -99.53
C LYS A 939 0.12 1.57 -100.48
N ALA A 940 0.26 1.83 -101.79
CA ALA A 940 0.76 0.89 -102.78
C ALA A 940 2.25 0.53 -102.58
N GLY A 941 3.10 1.53 -102.29
CA GLY A 941 4.49 1.34 -101.89
C GLY A 941 4.62 0.45 -100.65
N LEU A 942 3.80 0.69 -99.61
CA LEU A 942 3.73 -0.13 -98.40
C LEU A 942 3.26 -1.56 -98.69
N ARG A 943 2.23 -1.74 -99.54
CA ARG A 943 1.77 -3.07 -100.03
C ARG A 943 2.91 -3.82 -100.74
N GLN A 944 3.75 -3.13 -101.53
CA GLN A 944 4.91 -3.75 -102.20
C GLN A 944 6.07 -4.03 -101.22
N LEU A 945 6.36 -3.13 -100.28
CA LEU A 945 7.38 -3.27 -99.24
C LEU A 945 7.09 -4.50 -98.34
N LEU A 946 5.82 -4.71 -97.97
CA LEU A 946 5.36 -5.91 -97.25
C LEU A 946 5.58 -7.20 -98.07
N ARG A 947 5.34 -7.18 -99.39
CA ARG A 947 5.67 -8.31 -100.28
C ARG A 947 7.19 -8.56 -100.37
N ARG A 948 8.02 -7.51 -100.38
CA ARG A 948 9.50 -7.63 -100.35
C ARG A 948 9.98 -8.24 -99.03
N LYS A 949 9.44 -7.83 -97.87
CA LYS A 949 9.72 -8.45 -96.55
C LYS A 949 9.28 -9.91 -96.48
N LYS A 950 8.09 -10.26 -96.98
CA LYS A 950 7.64 -11.68 -97.00
C LYS A 950 8.54 -12.57 -97.87
N LYS A 951 9.23 -12.02 -98.87
CA LYS A 951 10.25 -12.71 -99.68
C LYS A 951 11.69 -12.55 -99.13
N GLN A 952 11.87 -12.01 -97.93
CA GLN A 952 13.18 -11.71 -97.29
C GLN A 952 14.16 -10.85 -98.11
N ARG A 953 13.71 -10.15 -99.17
CA ARG A 953 14.55 -9.34 -100.07
C ARG A 953 14.81 -7.92 -99.56
N ILE A 954 14.86 -7.72 -98.24
CA ILE A 954 15.16 -6.43 -97.59
C ILE A 954 15.56 -6.68 -96.13
N SER A 955 16.56 -5.95 -95.62
CA SER A 955 17.00 -6.06 -94.22
C SER A 955 15.95 -5.48 -93.25
N ARG A 956 15.98 -5.92 -91.99
CA ARG A 956 14.99 -5.49 -90.98
C ARG A 956 15.00 -3.97 -90.77
N ALA A 957 16.18 -3.36 -90.62
CA ALA A 957 16.33 -1.92 -90.42
C ALA A 957 15.84 -1.11 -91.64
N ALA A 958 16.20 -1.52 -92.86
CA ALA A 958 15.73 -0.86 -94.07
C ALA A 958 14.21 -0.97 -94.24
N PHE A 959 13.62 -2.13 -93.94
CA PHE A 959 12.17 -2.29 -93.93
C PHE A 959 11.49 -1.39 -92.89
N GLU A 960 12.02 -1.33 -91.66
CA GLU A 960 11.37 -0.57 -90.58
C GLU A 960 11.46 0.94 -90.84
N LYS A 961 12.58 1.44 -91.39
CA LYS A 961 12.73 2.82 -91.87
C LYS A 961 11.77 3.12 -93.02
N SER A 962 11.83 2.41 -94.15
CA SER A 962 10.93 2.69 -95.29
C SER A 962 9.45 2.52 -94.96
N ARG A 963 9.10 1.67 -93.98
CA ARG A 963 7.73 1.59 -93.45
C ARG A 963 7.35 2.86 -92.68
N GLN A 964 8.25 3.40 -91.85
CA GLN A 964 8.02 4.67 -91.16
C GLN A 964 7.92 5.82 -92.15
N ASP A 965 8.76 5.85 -93.18
CA ASP A 965 8.71 6.86 -94.25
C ASP A 965 7.33 6.86 -94.94
N TYR A 966 6.85 5.70 -95.43
CA TYR A 966 5.52 5.59 -96.05
C TYR A 966 4.37 5.94 -95.09
N LEU A 967 4.42 5.50 -93.83
CA LEU A 967 3.39 5.82 -92.83
C LEU A 967 3.38 7.32 -92.48
N LYS A 968 4.56 7.97 -92.48
CA LYS A 968 4.68 9.41 -92.31
C LYS A 968 4.05 10.15 -93.50
N THR A 969 4.38 9.78 -94.74
CA THR A 969 3.76 10.36 -95.94
C THR A 969 2.23 10.20 -95.94
N ILE A 970 1.70 9.03 -95.58
CA ILE A 970 0.24 8.83 -95.46
C ILE A 970 -0.35 9.77 -94.42
N LYS A 971 0.25 9.91 -93.24
CA LYS A 971 -0.24 10.81 -92.18
C LYS A 971 -0.19 12.28 -92.61
N GLU A 972 0.89 12.72 -93.25
CA GLU A 972 1.07 14.10 -93.69
C GLU A 972 0.09 14.47 -94.81
N ALA A 973 -0.08 13.61 -95.82
CA ALA A 973 -1.02 13.83 -96.90
C ALA A 973 -2.49 13.73 -96.43
N THR A 974 -2.83 12.82 -95.51
CA THR A 974 -4.19 12.78 -94.90
C THR A 974 -4.48 14.09 -94.15
N SER A 975 -3.55 14.55 -93.31
CA SER A 975 -3.70 15.83 -92.60
C SER A 975 -3.70 17.06 -93.52
N ALA A 976 -3.24 16.93 -94.77
CA ALA A 976 -3.36 17.97 -95.78
C ALA A 976 -4.75 17.94 -96.44
N ILE A 977 -5.28 16.75 -96.77
CA ILE A 977 -6.67 16.56 -97.24
C ILE A 977 -7.65 17.13 -96.22
N ASP A 978 -7.52 16.78 -94.93
CA ASP A 978 -8.38 17.27 -93.85
C ASP A 978 -8.41 18.81 -93.77
N ARG A 979 -7.27 19.47 -94.00
CA ARG A 979 -7.16 20.94 -94.02
C ARG A 979 -7.76 21.57 -95.29
N ILE A 980 -7.64 20.91 -96.44
CA ILE A 980 -8.25 21.41 -97.68
C ILE A 980 -9.78 21.29 -97.58
N LEU A 981 -10.30 20.18 -97.05
CA LEU A 981 -11.73 20.00 -96.74
C LEU A 981 -12.22 21.08 -95.77
N LEU A 982 -11.53 21.29 -94.65
CA LEU A 982 -11.88 22.37 -93.71
C LEU A 982 -11.89 23.74 -94.38
N SER A 983 -10.96 24.03 -95.30
CA SER A 983 -10.95 25.30 -96.05
C SER A 983 -12.07 25.44 -97.10
N ILE A 984 -12.74 24.33 -97.45
CA ILE A 984 -13.94 24.29 -98.30
C ILE A 984 -15.20 24.45 -97.42
N GLU A 985 -15.23 23.86 -96.22
CA GLU A 985 -16.28 24.04 -95.21
C GLU A 985 -16.31 25.49 -94.67
N GLU A 986 -15.15 26.07 -94.36
CA GLU A 986 -14.99 27.51 -94.04
C GLU A 986 -15.45 28.40 -95.19
N ALA A 987 -15.27 27.97 -96.45
CA ALA A 987 -15.77 28.68 -97.63
C ALA A 987 -17.29 28.51 -97.86
N ALA A 988 -17.91 27.45 -97.31
CA ALA A 988 -19.36 27.29 -97.23
C ALA A 988 -19.98 28.12 -96.08
N GLY A 989 -19.19 28.45 -95.05
CA GLY A 989 -19.54 29.45 -94.04
C GLY A 989 -19.80 28.95 -92.61
N GLU A 990 -19.31 27.76 -92.24
CA GLU A 990 -19.51 27.20 -90.89
C GLU A 990 -18.26 27.33 -89.97
N MET A 991 -17.98 28.54 -89.46
CA MET A 991 -17.31 28.76 -88.15
C MET A 991 -17.52 30.17 -87.55
#